data_AF-A0A849PWK2-F1
#
_entry.id   AF-A0A849PWK2-F1
#
_cell.length_a   1.000
_cell.length_b   1.000
_cell.length_c   1.000
_cell.angle_alpha   90.00
_cell.angle_beta   90.00
_cell.angle_gamma   90.00
#
_symmetry.space_group_name_H-M   'P 1'
#
loop_
_entity.id
_entity.type
_entity.pdbx_description
1 polymer ?
#
loop_
_entity_poly.entity_id
_entity_poly.type
_entity_poly.pdbx_seq_one_letter_code
_entity_poly.pdbx_strand_id
1 'polypeptide(L)'
;MKGTGARCIAATFAIIMITATLATVLPGVLADETVPPSVPVVDRNQVQDAVLHGLDWYAKYQNVDGGWRSSVGITGLAVLCFANAGYDHTNRTVQNALGFMRNFYNPVDGSLADSFQNYDTAIALMAMSAVGDPQDADRLVNMSAFLQRMQFNDDDIYPITEEWYRGGWPNHAGIPDASNSQFGLLGLQAADLYSDHVTISATVWTDATTFMRYCQNWPDTNELEWAHNTSLPSHGDGGFVYNGFRSRTGLGEEVYESYGSMTAAGLFSYLVSGHGPDNPEVAAAREWLEHEYNLEVNPRMAGTGLYYYLWSQARALAMSPNDWVVDGSGKLHDWRPEVADFFLDRQLPNGGWPGNPQIGWREDERELAGIYALLTLQTGYLMAPDPELTIEVSGGDMVRFIDLEGRVLTTDVTRGLTVTDDSLTCTDPETFRKVWVSIDGSDGDTATVTATGTWGDDRTSRTSRTIVLGDSGSSALVATGGFNGPFGLNIVAFDRGPVLELEDPGPLELVRGETEVIKIDLLETSGNGPVTGIMLISHVGDGIVADVDEQSITVPAGDKGQLGLTISVSEDVKATDDWTMVLVSSTAPPVPIEVKVIEPEEIWQPTILYWSILGVLILIMLIFFLLPTRAKPTIVDDDALIEE
;
A
#
# COMPACT_ATOMS: atom_id res chain seq x y z
N MET A 1 54.35 19.80 78.34
CA MET A 1 53.92 19.14 79.60
C MET A 1 53.12 17.91 79.17
N LYS A 2 53.72 16.72 79.21
CA LYS A 2 53.41 15.60 80.15
C LYS A 2 51.90 15.24 80.13
N GLY A 3 51.43 14.03 79.84
CA GLY A 3 52.01 12.70 79.62
C GLY A 3 50.88 11.77 79.10
N THR A 4 51.17 10.77 78.27
CA THR A 4 51.47 9.34 78.57
C THR A 4 50.26 8.41 78.78
N GLY A 5 50.16 7.40 77.89
CA GLY A 5 49.67 6.03 78.16
C GLY A 5 48.44 5.61 77.34
N ALA A 6 48.32 4.45 76.69
CA ALA A 6 49.22 3.30 76.51
C ALA A 6 48.63 2.32 75.43
N ARG A 7 49.52 1.82 74.55
CA ARG A 7 49.71 0.44 74.02
C ARG A 7 48.63 -0.36 73.22
N CYS A 8 49.20 -1.05 72.20
CA CYS A 8 48.82 -2.31 71.50
C CYS A 8 47.87 -2.19 70.29
N ILE A 9 48.01 -2.81 69.11
CA ILE A 9 48.94 -3.77 68.45
C ILE A 9 48.78 -3.61 66.91
N ALA A 10 49.88 -3.84 66.17
CA ALA A 10 50.09 -4.10 64.73
C ALA A 10 48.93 -4.06 63.70
N ALA A 11 49.11 -3.31 62.60
CA ALA A 11 49.26 -3.83 61.21
C ALA A 11 49.17 -2.68 60.19
N THR A 12 50.10 -2.69 59.25
CA THR A 12 50.35 -1.68 58.20
C THR A 12 49.26 -1.64 57.14
N PHE A 13 48.59 -0.50 56.94
CA PHE A 13 47.93 -0.12 55.67
C PHE A 13 47.86 1.41 55.56
N ALA A 14 48.51 1.97 54.53
CA ALA A 14 48.49 3.40 54.24
C ALA A 14 47.31 3.73 53.33
N ILE A 15 46.37 4.50 53.86
CA ILE A 15 45.23 5.08 53.16
C ILE A 15 45.67 6.43 52.58
N ILE A 16 45.65 6.54 51.25
CA ILE A 16 45.53 7.82 50.53
C ILE A 16 44.07 7.94 50.11
N MET A 17 43.39 8.94 50.66
CA MET A 17 42.07 9.43 50.21
C MET A 17 42.29 10.31 48.97
N ILE A 18 41.84 9.84 47.80
CA ILE A 18 41.58 10.69 46.63
C ILE A 18 40.19 10.29 46.10
N THR A 19 39.27 11.23 46.31
CA THR A 19 38.06 11.58 45.54
C THR A 19 37.39 10.51 44.68
N ALA A 20 36.12 10.25 45.04
CA ALA A 20 35.13 9.55 44.24
C ALA A 20 34.96 10.21 42.85
N THR A 21 35.34 9.47 41.81
CA THR A 21 34.73 9.57 40.49
C THR A 21 33.98 8.28 40.29
N LEU A 22 32.68 8.33 40.59
CA LEU A 22 31.72 7.27 40.29
C LEU A 22 31.65 7.21 38.75
N ALA A 23 32.42 6.32 38.13
CA ALA A 23 32.21 5.95 36.75
C ALA A 23 30.91 5.15 36.71
N THR A 24 29.81 5.87 36.48
CA THR A 24 28.58 5.29 35.95
C THR A 24 28.92 4.69 34.59
N VAL A 25 29.30 3.41 34.60
CA VAL A 25 29.08 2.53 33.46
C VAL A 25 27.57 2.43 33.36
N LEU A 26 26.97 3.34 32.60
CA LEU A 26 25.63 3.14 32.06
C LEU A 26 25.69 1.78 31.34
N PRO A 27 24.88 0.79 31.74
CA PRO A 27 24.52 -0.25 30.80
C PRO A 27 23.99 0.49 29.58
N GLY A 28 24.68 0.36 28.45
CA GLY A 28 24.08 0.71 27.19
C GLY A 28 22.78 -0.06 27.13
N VAL A 29 21.68 0.65 27.26
CA VAL A 29 20.40 0.21 26.74
C VAL A 29 20.67 0.08 25.26
N LEU A 30 21.08 -1.12 24.83
CA LEU A 30 20.73 -1.58 23.51
C LEU A 30 19.20 -1.47 23.51
N ALA A 31 18.71 -0.44 22.83
CA ALA A 31 17.31 -0.42 22.46
C ALA A 31 17.06 -1.76 21.77
N ASP A 32 16.03 -2.43 22.24
CA ASP A 32 15.45 -3.61 21.62
C ASP A 32 14.90 -3.14 20.26
N GLU A 33 15.79 -2.99 19.27
CA GLU A 33 15.47 -2.53 17.91
C GLU A 33 14.79 -3.63 17.09
N THR A 34 14.52 -4.80 17.67
CA THR A 34 13.98 -5.98 16.95
C THR A 34 12.45 -6.08 16.98
N VAL A 35 11.72 -5.07 17.46
CA VAL A 35 10.26 -5.05 17.31
C VAL A 35 9.93 -3.95 16.30
N PRO A 36 9.46 -4.29 15.08
CA PRO A 36 8.89 -3.31 14.17
C PRO A 36 7.88 -2.47 14.96
N PRO A 37 7.87 -1.14 14.86
CA PRO A 37 6.89 -0.32 15.58
C PRO A 37 5.51 -0.91 15.31
N SER A 38 4.76 -1.19 16.38
CA SER A 38 3.42 -1.75 16.26
C SER A 38 2.62 -0.84 15.33
N VAL A 39 2.25 -1.37 14.15
CA VAL A 39 1.36 -0.68 13.21
C VAL A 39 0.16 -0.15 14.02
N PRO A 40 -0.21 1.13 13.91
CA PRO A 40 -1.37 1.65 14.63
C PRO A 40 -2.60 0.79 14.34
N VAL A 41 -3.22 0.24 15.37
CA VAL A 41 -4.47 -0.51 15.20
C VAL A 41 -5.61 0.50 15.11
N VAL A 42 -5.90 0.97 13.89
CA VAL A 42 -7.00 1.90 13.62
C VAL A 42 -8.24 1.12 13.22
N ASP A 43 -9.32 1.28 14.01
CA ASP A 43 -10.64 0.70 13.68
C ASP A 43 -11.34 1.50 12.58
N ARG A 44 -11.90 0.80 11.59
CA ARG A 44 -12.72 1.40 10.54
C ARG A 44 -13.87 2.23 11.10
N ASN A 45 -14.51 1.78 12.18
CA ASN A 45 -15.63 2.54 12.78
C ASN A 45 -15.14 3.88 13.34
N GLN A 46 -13.93 3.93 13.90
CA GLN A 46 -13.32 5.17 14.38
C GLN A 46 -13.06 6.14 13.22
N VAL A 47 -12.59 5.63 12.08
CA VAL A 47 -12.43 6.44 10.85
C VAL A 47 -13.77 6.95 10.36
N GLN A 48 -14.79 6.09 10.32
CA GLN A 48 -16.14 6.45 9.89
C GLN A 48 -16.74 7.56 10.78
N ASP A 49 -16.65 7.42 12.10
CA ASP A 49 -17.11 8.44 13.05
C ASP A 49 -16.41 9.79 12.83
N ALA A 50 -15.09 9.77 12.61
CA ALA A 50 -14.32 10.97 12.32
C ALA A 50 -14.75 11.63 11.01
N VAL A 51 -14.98 10.84 9.95
CA VAL A 51 -15.49 11.32 8.66
C VAL A 51 -16.86 11.98 8.84
N LEU A 52 -17.80 11.31 9.50
CA LEU A 52 -19.16 11.84 9.73
C LEU A 52 -19.13 13.14 10.54
N HIS A 53 -18.32 13.19 11.60
CA HIS A 53 -18.16 14.40 12.41
C HIS A 53 -17.54 15.57 11.61
N GLY A 54 -16.62 15.26 10.69
CA GLY A 54 -16.08 16.24 9.74
C GLY A 54 -17.14 16.76 8.76
N LEU A 55 -17.98 15.89 8.20
CA LEU A 55 -19.08 16.29 7.32
C LEU A 55 -20.12 17.14 8.04
N ASP A 56 -20.43 16.85 9.30
CA ASP A 56 -21.28 17.69 10.16
C ASP A 56 -20.70 19.10 10.33
N TRP A 57 -19.38 19.24 10.45
CA TRP A 57 -18.71 20.54 10.46
C TRP A 57 -18.95 21.30 9.15
N TYR A 58 -18.76 20.66 7.99
CA TYR A 58 -19.04 21.31 6.70
C TYR A 58 -20.49 21.73 6.55
N ALA A 59 -21.43 20.86 6.91
CA ALA A 59 -22.87 21.17 6.87
C ALA A 59 -23.22 22.38 7.75
N LYS A 60 -22.61 22.47 8.94
CA LYS A 60 -22.83 23.58 9.88
C LYS A 60 -22.24 24.92 9.40
N TYR A 61 -21.11 24.89 8.71
CA TYR A 61 -20.38 26.09 8.27
C TYR A 61 -20.53 26.39 6.77
N GLN A 62 -21.50 25.76 6.10
CA GLN A 62 -21.88 26.12 4.73
C GLN A 62 -22.36 27.59 4.67
N ASN A 63 -21.87 28.34 3.69
CA ASN A 63 -22.25 29.73 3.51
C ASN A 63 -23.71 29.86 3.04
N VAL A 64 -24.25 31.08 3.18
CA VAL A 64 -25.62 31.40 2.71
C VAL A 64 -25.77 31.28 1.19
N ASP A 65 -24.68 31.42 0.43
CA ASP A 65 -24.66 31.19 -1.03
C ASP A 65 -24.70 29.71 -1.41
N GLY A 66 -24.62 28.80 -0.44
CA GLY A 66 -24.60 27.34 -0.61
C GLY A 66 -23.22 26.72 -0.77
N GLY A 67 -22.17 27.52 -0.98
CA GLY A 67 -20.81 27.02 -1.15
C GLY A 67 -19.97 27.08 0.13
N TRP A 68 -18.68 26.79 -0.02
CA TRP A 68 -17.65 27.10 0.96
C TRP A 68 -16.62 28.05 0.34
N ARG A 69 -16.24 29.07 1.11
CA ARG A 69 -15.30 30.13 0.68
C ARG A 69 -15.72 30.86 -0.61
N SER A 70 -16.97 30.70 -1.04
CA SER A 70 -17.50 31.17 -2.33
C SER A 70 -16.59 30.77 -3.50
N SER A 71 -16.05 29.54 -3.45
CA SER A 71 -15.14 28.98 -4.45
C SER A 71 -15.70 27.69 -5.03
N VAL A 72 -15.72 27.57 -6.36
CA VAL A 72 -16.16 26.36 -7.07
C VAL A 72 -15.27 25.17 -6.70
N GLY A 73 -13.94 25.28 -6.78
CA GLY A 73 -13.02 24.20 -6.43
C GLY A 73 -13.19 23.69 -4.99
N ILE A 74 -13.23 24.59 -3.99
CA ILE A 74 -13.43 24.17 -2.58
C ILE A 74 -14.81 23.53 -2.39
N THR A 75 -15.84 24.09 -3.01
CA THR A 75 -17.20 23.55 -2.91
C THR A 75 -17.31 22.18 -3.56
N GLY A 76 -16.71 21.98 -4.74
CA GLY A 76 -16.72 20.69 -5.42
C GLY A 76 -15.98 19.61 -4.64
N LEU A 77 -14.80 19.91 -4.08
CA LEU A 77 -14.11 18.94 -3.23
C LEU A 77 -14.88 18.61 -1.94
N ALA A 78 -15.56 19.58 -1.33
CA ALA A 78 -16.45 19.32 -0.19
C ALA A 78 -17.62 18.43 -0.59
N VAL A 79 -18.27 18.69 -1.74
CA VAL A 79 -19.32 17.83 -2.29
C VAL A 79 -18.82 16.42 -2.54
N LEU A 80 -17.59 16.25 -3.05
CA LEU A 80 -16.97 14.94 -3.21
C LEU A 80 -16.81 14.21 -1.87
N CYS A 81 -16.44 14.91 -0.78
CA CYS A 81 -16.40 14.31 0.56
C CYS A 81 -17.77 13.79 1.00
N PHE A 82 -18.85 14.54 0.74
CA PHE A 82 -20.22 14.11 1.04
C PHE A 82 -20.63 12.91 0.17
N ALA A 83 -20.37 12.99 -1.14
CA ALA A 83 -20.61 11.90 -2.06
C ALA A 83 -19.93 10.61 -1.59
N ASN A 84 -18.67 10.70 -1.16
CA ASN A 84 -17.88 9.57 -0.69
C ASN A 84 -18.50 8.83 0.51
N ALA A 85 -19.27 9.53 1.34
CA ALA A 85 -20.02 8.96 2.46
C ALA A 85 -21.47 8.56 2.09
N GLY A 86 -21.80 8.51 0.79
CA GLY A 86 -23.11 8.12 0.28
C GLY A 86 -24.15 9.23 0.19
N TYR A 87 -23.84 10.47 0.57
CA TYR A 87 -24.79 11.57 0.43
C TYR A 87 -24.97 11.96 -1.05
N ASP A 88 -26.22 12.15 -1.47
CA ASP A 88 -26.57 12.47 -2.84
C ASP A 88 -27.30 13.82 -2.96
N HIS A 89 -27.89 14.07 -4.13
CA HIS A 89 -28.62 15.30 -4.43
C HIS A 89 -29.90 15.52 -3.59
N THR A 90 -30.35 14.52 -2.84
CA THR A 90 -31.49 14.63 -1.91
C THR A 90 -31.07 15.23 -0.55
N ASN A 91 -29.78 15.16 -0.21
CA ASN A 91 -29.23 15.81 0.98
C ASN A 91 -29.24 17.35 0.80
N ARG A 92 -29.79 18.08 1.77
CA ARG A 92 -29.95 19.54 1.68
C ARG A 92 -28.62 20.29 1.54
N THR A 93 -27.57 19.86 2.24
CA THR A 93 -26.25 20.49 2.16
C THR A 93 -25.67 20.31 0.76
N VAL A 94 -25.73 19.09 0.22
CA VAL A 94 -25.28 18.77 -1.15
C VAL A 94 -26.11 19.54 -2.19
N GLN A 95 -27.43 19.57 -2.04
CA GLN A 95 -28.34 20.30 -2.94
C GLN A 95 -28.00 21.80 -3.02
N ASN A 96 -27.74 22.44 -1.88
CA ASN A 96 -27.34 23.86 -1.85
C ASN A 96 -25.99 24.08 -2.55
N ALA A 97 -25.02 23.18 -2.33
CA ALA A 97 -23.69 23.27 -2.92
C ALA A 97 -23.72 23.07 -4.44
N LEU A 98 -24.50 22.10 -4.93
CA LEU A 98 -24.74 21.94 -6.37
C LEU A 98 -25.45 23.18 -6.95
N GLY A 99 -26.41 23.75 -6.21
CA GLY A 99 -27.04 25.02 -6.58
C GLY A 99 -26.04 26.17 -6.73
N PHE A 100 -25.09 26.29 -5.81
CA PHE A 100 -23.97 27.24 -5.90
C PHE A 100 -23.13 27.00 -7.16
N MET A 101 -22.64 25.77 -7.36
CA MET A 101 -21.77 25.40 -8.48
C MET A 101 -22.43 25.65 -9.84
N ARG A 102 -23.71 25.32 -10.00
CA ARG A 102 -24.46 25.51 -11.26
C ARG A 102 -24.56 26.98 -11.70
N ASN A 103 -24.42 27.94 -10.78
CA ASN A 103 -24.39 29.37 -11.15
C ASN A 103 -23.15 29.77 -11.95
N PHE A 104 -22.11 28.93 -11.94
CA PHE A 104 -20.86 29.12 -12.66
C PHE A 104 -20.76 28.27 -13.94
N TYR A 105 -21.82 27.54 -14.30
CA TYR A 105 -21.86 26.77 -15.53
C TYR A 105 -22.05 27.69 -16.74
N ASN A 106 -21.18 27.54 -17.74
CA ASN A 106 -21.28 28.19 -19.03
C ASN A 106 -21.82 27.20 -20.08
N PRO A 107 -23.08 27.36 -20.54
CA PRO A 107 -23.66 26.44 -21.53
C PRO A 107 -23.09 26.60 -22.94
N VAL A 108 -22.28 27.63 -23.23
CA VAL A 108 -21.71 27.85 -24.55
C VAL A 108 -20.51 26.96 -24.81
N ASP A 109 -19.62 26.84 -23.82
CA ASP A 109 -18.41 26.02 -23.92
C ASP A 109 -18.45 24.75 -23.05
N GLY A 110 -19.37 24.65 -22.10
CA GLY A 110 -19.50 23.52 -21.18
C GLY A 110 -18.61 23.62 -19.94
N SER A 111 -17.89 24.73 -19.72
CA SER A 111 -17.10 24.94 -18.51
C SER A 111 -17.96 25.20 -17.28
N LEU A 112 -17.44 24.88 -16.09
CA LEU A 112 -18.02 25.24 -14.80
C LEU A 112 -16.91 25.76 -13.89
N ALA A 113 -16.76 27.08 -13.81
CA ALA A 113 -15.65 27.69 -13.11
C ALA A 113 -15.94 29.12 -12.67
N ASP A 114 -15.32 29.55 -11.57
CA ASP A 114 -15.31 30.94 -11.15
C ASP A 114 -14.04 31.69 -11.57
N SER A 115 -12.92 30.96 -11.74
CA SER A 115 -11.61 31.57 -11.99
C SER A 115 -10.67 30.67 -12.79
N PHE A 116 -10.55 29.39 -12.44
CA PHE A 116 -9.62 28.46 -13.07
C PHE A 116 -10.37 27.44 -13.91
N GLN A 117 -10.67 27.78 -15.17
CA GLN A 117 -11.57 27.00 -16.02
C GLN A 117 -11.30 25.50 -16.04
N ASN A 118 -10.05 25.08 -16.26
CA ASN A 118 -9.68 23.66 -16.24
C ASN A 118 -9.89 23.04 -14.85
N TYR A 119 -9.21 23.58 -13.84
CA TYR A 119 -9.19 23.06 -12.48
C TYR A 119 -10.58 22.96 -11.84
N ASP A 120 -11.35 24.05 -11.91
CA ASP A 120 -12.70 24.11 -11.33
C ASP A 120 -13.66 23.19 -12.07
N THR A 121 -13.59 23.14 -13.42
CA THR A 121 -14.46 22.24 -14.20
C THR A 121 -14.12 20.78 -13.93
N ALA A 122 -12.85 20.43 -13.78
CA ALA A 122 -12.39 19.09 -13.45
C ALA A 122 -12.91 18.64 -12.08
N ILE A 123 -12.72 19.45 -11.04
CA ILE A 123 -13.23 19.15 -9.70
C ILE A 123 -14.76 19.08 -9.69
N ALA A 124 -15.43 20.00 -10.38
CA ALA A 124 -16.87 19.98 -10.50
C ALA A 124 -17.36 18.71 -11.21
N LEU A 125 -16.65 18.25 -12.24
CA LEU A 125 -16.96 17.01 -12.95
C LEU A 125 -16.80 15.79 -12.05
N MET A 126 -15.73 15.74 -11.22
CA MET A 126 -15.59 14.69 -10.20
C MET A 126 -16.79 14.68 -9.26
N ALA A 127 -17.09 15.83 -8.64
CA ALA A 127 -18.12 15.95 -7.61
C ALA A 127 -19.53 15.69 -8.14
N MET A 128 -19.89 16.25 -9.30
CA MET A 128 -21.23 16.12 -9.86
C MET A 128 -21.47 14.71 -10.42
N SER A 129 -20.46 14.08 -11.03
CA SER A 129 -20.51 12.66 -11.41
C SER A 129 -20.68 11.77 -10.17
N ALA A 130 -19.88 12.03 -9.13
CA ALA A 130 -19.93 11.33 -7.86
C ALA A 130 -21.22 11.58 -7.05
N VAL A 131 -22.05 12.58 -7.37
CA VAL A 131 -23.38 12.74 -6.77
C VAL A 131 -24.46 12.10 -7.65
N GLY A 132 -24.32 12.18 -8.97
CA GLY A 132 -25.25 11.58 -9.93
C GLY A 132 -26.63 12.23 -9.94
N ASP A 133 -26.72 13.56 -9.80
CA ASP A 133 -27.99 14.27 -9.91
C ASP A 133 -28.51 14.19 -11.37
N PRO A 134 -29.69 13.59 -11.62
CA PRO A 134 -30.19 13.41 -12.99
C PRO A 134 -30.34 14.72 -13.78
N GLN A 135 -30.51 15.87 -13.09
CA GLN A 135 -30.63 17.16 -13.76
C GLN A 135 -29.31 17.68 -14.38
N ASP A 136 -28.19 17.05 -14.03
CA ASP A 136 -26.86 17.42 -14.51
C ASP A 136 -26.34 16.53 -15.63
N ALA A 137 -27.09 15.51 -16.08
CA ALA A 137 -26.65 14.57 -17.12
C ALA A 137 -26.06 15.29 -18.36
N ASP A 138 -26.79 16.27 -18.92
CA ASP A 138 -26.30 17.06 -20.05
C ASP A 138 -25.08 17.93 -19.69
N ARG A 139 -24.97 18.41 -18.45
CA ARG A 139 -23.79 19.18 -17.99
C ARG A 139 -22.56 18.29 -17.91
N LEU A 140 -22.67 17.07 -17.40
CA LEU A 140 -21.55 16.13 -17.32
C LEU A 140 -20.98 15.81 -18.72
N VAL A 141 -21.85 15.62 -19.71
CA VAL A 141 -21.44 15.43 -21.12
C VAL A 141 -20.71 16.66 -21.66
N ASN A 142 -21.22 17.86 -21.41
CA ASN A 142 -20.61 19.09 -21.90
C ASN A 142 -19.29 19.44 -21.18
N MET A 143 -19.21 19.21 -19.87
CA MET A 143 -18.02 19.42 -19.04
C MET A 143 -16.91 18.43 -19.40
N SER A 144 -17.24 17.15 -19.62
CA SER A 144 -16.27 16.16 -20.10
C SER A 144 -15.77 16.50 -21.51
N ALA A 145 -16.66 16.92 -22.42
CA ALA A 145 -16.26 17.38 -23.73
C ALA A 145 -15.39 18.66 -23.66
N PHE A 146 -15.67 19.58 -22.73
CA PHE A 146 -14.85 20.75 -22.48
C PHE A 146 -13.44 20.37 -22.05
N LEU A 147 -13.28 19.50 -21.06
CA LEU A 147 -11.97 19.07 -20.57
C LEU A 147 -11.18 18.33 -21.66
N GLN A 148 -11.80 17.47 -22.46
CA GLN A 148 -11.13 16.82 -23.60
C GLN A 148 -10.60 17.84 -24.62
N ARG A 149 -11.32 18.95 -24.85
CA ARG A 149 -10.87 20.06 -25.72
C ARG A 149 -9.78 20.95 -25.10
N MET A 150 -9.66 20.96 -23.79
CA MET A 150 -8.65 21.74 -23.06
C MET A 150 -7.29 21.03 -23.04
N GLN A 151 -7.25 19.72 -23.31
CA GLN A 151 -6.02 18.97 -23.43
C GLN A 151 -5.23 19.47 -24.64
N PHE A 152 -3.94 19.71 -24.47
CA PHE A 152 -3.07 20.12 -25.58
C PHE A 152 -2.91 18.97 -26.57
N ASN A 153 -3.44 19.15 -27.78
CA ASN A 153 -3.36 18.18 -28.86
C ASN A 153 -3.19 18.89 -30.22
N ASP A 154 -3.21 18.15 -31.32
CA ASP A 154 -3.05 18.70 -32.67
C ASP A 154 -4.28 19.45 -33.21
N ASP A 155 -5.37 19.56 -32.43
CA ASP A 155 -6.62 20.21 -32.84
C ASP A 155 -6.64 21.74 -32.58
N ASP A 156 -5.50 22.34 -32.21
CA ASP A 156 -5.20 23.78 -32.21
C ASP A 156 -6.06 24.70 -31.30
N ILE A 157 -6.79 24.18 -30.29
CA ILE A 157 -7.51 25.04 -29.31
C ILE A 157 -6.52 25.81 -28.43
N TYR A 158 -5.47 25.14 -27.97
CA TYR A 158 -4.30 25.76 -27.38
C TYR A 158 -3.09 25.54 -28.29
N PRO A 159 -2.31 26.60 -28.61
CA PRO A 159 -1.11 26.43 -29.42
C PRO A 159 -0.05 25.65 -28.63
N ILE A 160 0.43 24.55 -29.22
CA ILE A 160 1.62 23.83 -28.74
C ILE A 160 2.85 24.68 -29.11
N THR A 161 3.26 25.58 -28.21
CA THR A 161 4.44 26.45 -28.42
C THR A 161 5.76 25.76 -28.10
N GLU A 162 5.71 24.71 -27.28
CA GLU A 162 6.83 23.85 -26.95
C GLU A 162 6.34 22.39 -26.99
N GLU A 163 7.18 21.48 -27.46
CA GLU A 163 6.79 20.08 -27.68
C GLU A 163 6.26 19.40 -26.41
N TRP A 164 6.84 19.71 -25.25
CA TRP A 164 6.42 19.15 -23.97
C TRP A 164 5.01 19.56 -23.53
N TYR A 165 4.35 20.49 -24.22
CA TYR A 165 2.98 20.87 -23.88
C TYR A 165 2.00 19.75 -24.25
N ARG A 166 2.33 18.92 -25.24
CA ARG A 166 1.46 17.88 -25.78
C ARG A 166 0.92 16.97 -24.67
N GLY A 167 -0.41 16.85 -24.63
CA GLY A 167 -1.17 15.96 -23.77
C GLY A 167 -1.46 16.44 -22.36
N GLY A 168 -0.92 17.59 -21.95
CA GLY A 168 -1.20 18.19 -20.66
C GLY A 168 -2.48 19.05 -20.66
N TRP A 169 -2.88 19.53 -19.49
CA TRP A 169 -3.95 20.52 -19.33
C TRP A 169 -3.42 21.84 -18.78
N PRO A 170 -3.91 22.97 -19.29
CA PRO A 170 -3.41 24.28 -18.91
C PRO A 170 -3.73 24.63 -17.45
N ASN A 171 -2.77 25.28 -16.80
CA ASN A 171 -3.00 26.08 -15.62
C ASN A 171 -3.50 27.48 -15.97
N HIS A 172 -3.57 28.35 -14.96
CA HIS A 172 -4.01 29.74 -15.12
C HIS A 172 -3.17 30.56 -16.12
N ALA A 173 -1.89 30.23 -16.31
CA ALA A 173 -1.02 30.89 -17.27
C ALA A 173 -1.16 30.33 -18.70
N GLY A 174 -2.05 29.36 -18.93
CA GLY A 174 -2.19 28.70 -20.23
C GLY A 174 -1.04 27.74 -20.55
N ILE A 175 -0.31 27.28 -19.52
CA ILE A 175 0.82 26.35 -19.65
C ILE A 175 0.44 25.05 -18.97
N PRO A 176 0.70 23.87 -19.55
CA PRO A 176 0.37 22.62 -18.89
C PRO A 176 1.29 22.31 -17.70
N ASP A 177 0.74 21.60 -16.70
CA ASP A 177 1.50 21.07 -15.56
C ASP A 177 0.88 19.80 -14.99
N ALA A 178 1.68 19.02 -14.27
CA ALA A 178 1.26 17.73 -13.72
C ALA A 178 0.08 17.85 -12.73
N SER A 179 -0.02 18.96 -11.98
CA SER A 179 -1.11 19.17 -11.02
C SER A 179 -2.45 19.39 -11.72
N ASN A 180 -2.52 20.25 -12.73
CA ASN A 180 -3.76 20.52 -13.47
C ASN A 180 -4.13 19.37 -14.40
N SER A 181 -3.13 18.69 -14.97
CA SER A 181 -3.34 17.49 -15.78
C SER A 181 -3.94 16.34 -14.97
N GLN A 182 -3.47 16.08 -13.74
CA GLN A 182 -4.09 15.02 -12.91
C GLN A 182 -5.56 15.31 -12.60
N PHE A 183 -5.95 16.57 -12.37
CA PHE A 183 -7.35 16.91 -12.11
C PHE A 183 -8.20 16.74 -13.37
N GLY A 184 -7.69 17.13 -14.54
CA GLY A 184 -8.33 16.82 -15.82
C GLY A 184 -8.62 15.32 -15.97
N LEU A 185 -7.62 14.48 -15.70
CA LEU A 185 -7.76 13.02 -15.73
C LEU A 185 -8.74 12.49 -14.68
N LEU A 186 -8.69 12.97 -13.44
CA LEU A 186 -9.61 12.59 -12.37
C LEU A 186 -11.06 12.90 -12.73
N GLY A 187 -11.32 14.10 -13.25
CA GLY A 187 -12.65 14.51 -13.67
C GLY A 187 -13.19 13.63 -14.79
N LEU A 188 -12.37 13.36 -15.81
CA LEU A 188 -12.75 12.50 -16.93
C LEU A 188 -12.95 11.05 -16.49
N GLN A 189 -12.08 10.53 -15.61
CA GLN A 189 -12.23 9.19 -15.04
C GLN A 189 -13.50 9.08 -14.20
N ALA A 190 -13.81 10.07 -13.36
CA ALA A 190 -15.05 10.05 -12.57
C ALA A 190 -16.28 10.04 -13.48
N ALA A 191 -16.28 10.82 -14.55
CA ALA A 191 -17.38 10.83 -15.51
C ALA A 191 -17.52 9.48 -16.24
N ASP A 192 -16.40 8.86 -16.62
CA ASP A 192 -16.37 7.52 -17.23
C ASP A 192 -16.88 6.44 -16.26
N LEU A 193 -16.52 6.53 -14.97
CA LEU A 193 -16.92 5.58 -13.94
C LEU A 193 -18.42 5.65 -13.59
N TYR A 194 -18.97 6.86 -13.46
CA TYR A 194 -20.29 7.09 -12.84
C TYR A 194 -21.40 7.48 -13.82
N SER A 195 -21.10 7.68 -15.11
CA SER A 195 -22.09 8.15 -16.08
C SER A 195 -21.99 7.42 -17.42
N ASP A 196 -22.95 6.54 -17.68
CA ASP A 196 -23.13 5.85 -18.97
C ASP A 196 -23.36 6.78 -20.18
N HIS A 197 -23.65 8.06 -19.94
CA HIS A 197 -23.87 9.07 -20.98
C HIS A 197 -22.58 9.75 -21.45
N VAL A 198 -21.47 9.57 -20.73
CA VAL A 198 -20.18 10.19 -21.05
C VAL A 198 -19.31 9.19 -21.79
N THR A 199 -18.57 9.67 -22.78
CA THR A 199 -17.58 8.86 -23.49
C THR A 199 -16.28 9.66 -23.54
N ILE A 200 -15.21 9.04 -23.04
CA ILE A 200 -13.86 9.62 -23.07
C ILE A 200 -13.09 8.97 -24.22
N SER A 201 -12.49 9.80 -25.08
CA SER A 201 -11.66 9.29 -26.17
C SER A 201 -10.44 8.55 -25.61
N ALA A 202 -10.11 7.39 -26.20
CA ALA A 202 -8.90 6.65 -25.84
C ALA A 202 -7.62 7.48 -26.02
N THR A 203 -7.62 8.44 -26.95
CA THR A 203 -6.48 9.34 -27.20
C THR A 203 -6.16 10.22 -26.00
N VAL A 204 -7.15 10.57 -25.17
CA VAL A 204 -6.95 11.39 -23.97
C VAL A 204 -5.92 10.76 -23.04
N TRP A 205 -6.05 9.46 -22.81
CA TRP A 205 -5.18 8.67 -21.93
C TRP A 205 -3.77 8.52 -22.52
N THR A 206 -3.67 8.27 -23.82
CA THR A 206 -2.38 8.17 -24.53
C THR A 206 -1.64 9.52 -24.56
N ASP A 207 -2.34 10.62 -24.80
CA ASP A 207 -1.77 11.95 -24.83
C ASP A 207 -1.33 12.36 -23.41
N ALA A 208 -2.14 12.08 -22.39
CA ALA A 208 -1.77 12.33 -21.01
C ALA A 208 -0.51 11.56 -20.58
N THR A 209 -0.38 10.31 -21.02
CA THR A 209 0.84 9.51 -20.82
C THR A 209 2.05 10.26 -21.39
N THR A 210 1.94 10.76 -22.62
CA THR A 210 3.01 11.54 -23.29
C THR A 210 3.42 12.76 -22.46
N PHE A 211 2.45 13.51 -21.93
CA PHE A 211 2.74 14.66 -21.07
C PHE A 211 3.47 14.26 -19.78
N MET A 212 3.07 13.16 -19.15
CA MET A 212 3.70 12.69 -17.92
C MET A 212 5.16 12.31 -18.14
N ARG A 213 5.52 11.75 -19.31
CA ARG A 213 6.93 11.48 -19.66
C ARG A 213 7.78 12.75 -19.60
N TYR A 214 7.28 13.85 -20.16
CA TYR A 214 7.98 15.13 -20.11
C TYR A 214 8.13 15.72 -18.70
N CYS A 215 7.38 15.21 -17.72
CA CYS A 215 7.44 15.65 -16.33
C CYS A 215 8.28 14.71 -15.44
N GLN A 216 8.67 13.53 -15.92
CA GLN A 216 9.36 12.52 -15.12
C GLN A 216 10.88 12.62 -15.26
N ASN A 217 11.61 12.51 -14.16
CA ASN A 217 13.06 12.32 -14.13
C ASN A 217 13.42 10.87 -14.51
N TRP A 218 13.09 10.48 -15.75
CA TRP A 218 13.34 9.15 -16.30
C TRP A 218 13.94 9.25 -17.72
N PRO A 219 15.29 9.18 -17.87
CA PRO A 219 15.97 9.41 -19.14
C PRO A 219 15.60 8.41 -20.25
N ASP A 220 15.07 7.23 -19.92
CA ASP A 220 14.73 6.22 -20.93
C ASP A 220 13.52 6.61 -21.77
N THR A 221 12.64 7.48 -21.26
CA THR A 221 11.39 7.88 -21.94
C THR A 221 11.17 9.40 -22.00
N ASN A 222 11.87 10.19 -21.18
CA ASN A 222 11.82 11.64 -21.25
C ASN A 222 12.91 12.17 -22.19
N GLU A 223 12.49 12.72 -23.33
CA GLU A 223 13.38 13.21 -24.41
C GLU A 223 13.94 14.62 -24.16
N LEU A 224 13.55 15.30 -23.08
CA LEU A 224 14.03 16.66 -22.77
C LEU A 224 15.48 16.64 -22.31
N GLU A 225 16.28 17.61 -22.78
CA GLU A 225 17.73 17.68 -22.50
C GLU A 225 18.06 17.63 -21.00
N TRP A 226 17.23 18.25 -20.15
CA TRP A 226 17.44 18.27 -18.71
C TRP A 226 17.31 16.88 -18.07
N ALA A 227 16.44 16.01 -18.59
CA ALA A 227 16.22 14.68 -18.02
C ALA A 227 17.44 13.78 -18.17
N HIS A 228 18.29 14.05 -19.17
CA HIS A 228 19.55 13.33 -19.41
C HIS A 228 20.77 13.98 -18.72
N ASN A 229 20.57 15.08 -17.98
CA ASN A 229 21.68 15.79 -17.35
C ASN A 229 22.07 15.18 -16.00
N THR A 230 23.04 14.27 -16.04
CA THR A 230 23.65 13.62 -14.86
C THR A 230 24.23 14.55 -13.78
N SER A 231 24.32 15.86 -14.03
CA SER A 231 24.80 16.85 -13.05
C SER A 231 23.69 17.46 -12.19
N LEU A 232 22.41 17.23 -12.53
CA LEU A 232 21.26 17.68 -11.75
C LEU A 232 21.05 16.78 -10.52
N PRO A 233 20.43 17.29 -9.43
CA PRO A 233 20.23 16.52 -8.21
C PRO A 233 19.22 15.39 -8.36
N SER A 234 18.27 15.53 -9.29
CA SER A 234 17.40 14.44 -9.75
C SER A 234 17.85 14.05 -11.16
N HIS A 235 18.18 12.78 -11.35
CA HIS A 235 18.50 12.21 -12.65
C HIS A 235 18.28 10.70 -12.56
N GLY A 236 17.32 10.18 -13.33
CA GLY A 236 16.96 8.75 -13.29
C GLY A 236 16.43 8.29 -11.94
N ASP A 237 15.87 9.22 -11.14
CA ASP A 237 15.28 8.88 -9.84
C ASP A 237 13.82 8.42 -9.96
N GLY A 238 13.20 8.56 -11.14
CA GLY A 238 11.81 8.16 -11.39
C GLY A 238 10.76 9.14 -10.87
N GLY A 239 11.16 10.15 -10.11
CA GLY A 239 10.27 11.17 -9.55
C GLY A 239 9.83 12.21 -10.58
N PHE A 240 8.94 13.12 -10.19
CA PHE A 240 8.35 14.10 -11.11
C PHE A 240 8.62 15.55 -10.72
N VAL A 241 8.81 16.38 -11.74
CA VAL A 241 8.80 17.84 -11.64
C VAL A 241 7.40 18.41 -11.90
N TYR A 242 7.24 19.73 -11.82
CA TYR A 242 5.95 20.38 -12.04
C TYR A 242 5.51 20.31 -13.50
N ASN A 243 6.44 20.55 -14.42
CA ASN A 243 6.26 20.37 -15.87
C ASN A 243 7.63 20.31 -16.57
N GLY A 244 7.63 20.10 -17.89
CA GLY A 244 8.85 19.96 -18.71
C GLY A 244 9.81 21.16 -18.72
N PHE A 245 9.47 22.27 -18.07
CA PHE A 245 10.31 23.47 -18.00
C PHE A 245 10.78 23.83 -16.58
N ARG A 246 10.10 23.37 -15.52
CA ARG A 246 10.47 23.75 -14.15
C ARG A 246 10.07 22.75 -13.07
N SER A 247 10.85 22.73 -12.01
CA SER A 247 10.43 22.28 -10.68
C SER A 247 9.87 23.44 -9.83
N ARG A 248 9.31 23.13 -8.67
CA ARG A 248 8.77 24.08 -7.68
C ARG A 248 9.46 23.96 -6.32
N THR A 249 10.53 23.19 -6.21
CA THR A 249 11.27 23.03 -4.96
C THR A 249 12.08 24.28 -4.61
N GLY A 250 12.62 24.30 -3.38
CA GLY A 250 13.45 25.40 -2.89
C GLY A 250 14.83 25.52 -3.56
N LEU A 251 15.25 24.54 -4.37
CA LEU A 251 16.55 24.56 -5.05
C LEU A 251 16.56 25.44 -6.31
N GLY A 252 15.40 25.77 -6.86
CA GLY A 252 15.23 26.60 -8.05
C GLY A 252 14.52 25.88 -9.19
N GLU A 253 13.86 26.65 -10.06
CA GLU A 253 12.98 26.11 -11.10
C GLU A 253 13.74 25.24 -12.12
N GLU A 254 14.93 25.64 -12.56
CA GLU A 254 15.76 24.93 -13.55
C GLU A 254 16.66 23.84 -12.95
N VAL A 255 16.47 23.50 -11.68
CA VAL A 255 17.18 22.38 -11.03
C VAL A 255 16.46 21.05 -11.27
N TYR A 256 15.19 21.09 -11.70
CA TYR A 256 14.38 19.92 -12.07
C TYR A 256 14.33 18.84 -10.97
N GLU A 257 14.39 19.25 -9.71
CA GLU A 257 14.30 18.34 -8.58
C GLU A 257 12.89 17.74 -8.49
N SER A 258 12.82 16.40 -8.43
CA SER A 258 11.60 15.63 -8.21
C SER A 258 10.98 15.94 -6.84
N TYR A 259 9.65 15.90 -6.68
CA TYR A 259 9.02 16.12 -5.37
C TYR A 259 7.66 15.44 -5.19
N GLY A 260 7.27 15.22 -3.94
CA GLY A 260 6.29 14.19 -3.57
C GLY A 260 4.93 14.34 -4.21
N SER A 261 4.34 15.54 -4.12
CA SER A 261 3.01 15.78 -4.69
C SER A 261 2.95 15.57 -6.21
N MET A 262 4.02 15.86 -6.96
CA MET A 262 4.02 15.63 -8.41
C MET A 262 4.36 14.19 -8.76
N THR A 263 5.21 13.52 -7.99
CA THR A 263 5.45 12.09 -8.22
C THR A 263 4.17 11.28 -8.00
N ALA A 264 3.41 11.61 -6.94
CA ALA A 264 2.09 11.03 -6.70
C ALA A 264 1.09 11.34 -7.83
N ALA A 265 1.09 12.58 -8.34
CA ALA A 265 0.29 12.97 -9.50
C ALA A 265 0.62 12.17 -10.76
N GLY A 266 1.92 12.00 -11.05
CA GLY A 266 2.44 11.27 -12.20
C GLY A 266 2.08 9.79 -12.13
N LEU A 267 2.37 9.13 -10.99
CA LEU A 267 2.04 7.71 -10.78
C LEU A 267 0.54 7.47 -10.97
N PHE A 268 -0.31 8.27 -10.32
CA PHE A 268 -1.75 8.19 -10.49
C PHE A 268 -2.16 8.35 -11.97
N SER A 269 -1.57 9.31 -12.67
CA SER A 269 -1.92 9.61 -14.06
C SER A 269 -1.58 8.44 -15.00
N TYR A 270 -0.47 7.74 -14.74
CA TYR A 270 -0.16 6.50 -15.46
C TYR A 270 -1.18 5.39 -15.17
N LEU A 271 -1.53 5.16 -13.90
CA LEU A 271 -2.46 4.11 -13.49
C LEU A 271 -3.85 4.30 -14.13
N VAL A 272 -4.39 5.52 -14.11
CA VAL A 272 -5.68 5.82 -14.76
C VAL A 272 -5.61 5.67 -16.28
N SER A 273 -4.46 6.02 -16.86
CA SER A 273 -4.23 5.87 -18.30
C SER A 273 -4.02 4.42 -18.74
N GLY A 274 -4.09 3.46 -17.81
CA GLY A 274 -4.07 2.02 -18.07
C GLY A 274 -2.68 1.38 -18.01
N HIS A 275 -1.68 2.06 -17.47
CA HIS A 275 -0.34 1.49 -17.29
C HIS A 275 -0.22 0.80 -15.93
N GLY A 276 0.35 -0.41 -15.92
CA GLY A 276 0.69 -1.16 -14.71
C GLY A 276 2.16 -1.00 -14.29
N PRO A 277 2.58 -1.60 -13.17
CA PRO A 277 3.96 -1.56 -12.68
C PRO A 277 4.94 -2.41 -13.48
N ASP A 278 4.48 -3.15 -14.48
CA ASP A 278 5.31 -3.75 -15.54
C ASP A 278 5.88 -2.69 -16.49
N ASN A 279 5.29 -1.49 -16.53
CA ASN A 279 5.89 -0.33 -17.20
C ASN A 279 7.03 0.27 -16.34
N PRO A 280 8.26 0.40 -16.87
CA PRO A 280 9.40 0.97 -16.13
C PRO A 280 9.15 2.37 -15.55
N GLU A 281 8.38 3.20 -16.25
CA GLU A 281 8.04 4.56 -15.81
C GLU A 281 7.17 4.54 -14.55
N VAL A 282 6.23 3.59 -14.49
CA VAL A 282 5.33 3.39 -13.34
C VAL A 282 6.10 2.80 -12.17
N ALA A 283 6.94 1.80 -12.42
CA ALA A 283 7.80 1.20 -11.42
C ALA A 283 8.73 2.23 -10.77
N ALA A 284 9.42 3.06 -11.57
CA ALA A 284 10.32 4.09 -11.08
C ALA A 284 9.58 5.18 -10.27
N ALA A 285 8.38 5.59 -10.70
CA ALA A 285 7.57 6.55 -9.96
C ALA A 285 7.09 5.99 -8.61
N ARG A 286 6.72 4.70 -8.58
CA ARG A 286 6.33 3.99 -7.36
C ARG A 286 7.51 3.86 -6.40
N GLU A 287 8.65 3.40 -6.88
CA GLU A 287 9.88 3.25 -6.08
C GLU A 287 10.28 4.60 -5.44
N TRP A 288 10.23 5.70 -6.20
CA TRP A 288 10.52 7.02 -5.65
C TRP A 288 9.55 7.39 -4.51
N LEU A 289 8.25 7.12 -4.66
CA LEU A 289 7.25 7.44 -3.62
C LEU A 289 7.39 6.58 -2.38
N GLU A 290 7.80 5.33 -2.54
CA GLU A 290 8.10 4.43 -1.43
C GLU A 290 9.35 4.89 -0.70
N HIS A 291 10.46 5.10 -1.41
CA HIS A 291 11.72 5.58 -0.84
C HIS A 291 11.56 6.90 -0.07
N GLU A 292 10.69 7.79 -0.55
CA GLU A 292 10.41 9.10 0.04
C GLU A 292 9.16 9.12 0.92
N TYR A 293 8.63 7.96 1.33
CA TYR A 293 7.42 7.86 2.13
C TYR A 293 7.52 8.68 3.42
N ASN A 294 6.58 9.62 3.59
CA ASN A 294 6.60 10.52 4.73
C ASN A 294 5.20 11.06 5.04
N LEU A 295 4.82 11.09 6.32
CA LEU A 295 3.53 11.62 6.76
C LEU A 295 3.60 13.06 7.31
N GLU A 296 4.80 13.60 7.53
CA GLU A 296 5.02 14.89 8.18
C GLU A 296 5.44 16.00 7.22
N VAL A 297 6.01 15.65 6.06
CA VAL A 297 6.41 16.60 5.02
C VAL A 297 5.99 16.11 3.64
N ASN A 298 5.65 17.06 2.76
CA ASN A 298 5.69 16.81 1.31
C ASN A 298 7.18 16.79 0.90
N PRO A 299 7.74 15.64 0.46
CA PRO A 299 9.16 15.50 0.17
C PRO A 299 9.67 16.63 -0.73
N ARG A 300 10.78 17.26 -0.31
CA ARG A 300 11.47 18.38 -1.00
C ARG A 300 10.66 19.69 -1.15
N MET A 301 9.47 19.78 -0.56
CA MET A 301 8.65 21.01 -0.60
C MET A 301 8.72 21.85 0.69
N ALA A 302 9.71 21.58 1.54
CA ALA A 302 9.92 22.26 2.81
C ALA A 302 8.62 22.37 3.63
N GLY A 303 7.78 21.33 3.60
CA GLY A 303 6.48 21.18 4.29
C GLY A 303 5.29 22.00 3.73
N THR A 304 5.47 22.70 2.61
CA THR A 304 4.34 23.25 1.83
C THR A 304 3.54 22.12 1.18
N GLY A 305 2.21 22.18 1.25
CA GLY A 305 1.37 21.25 0.50
C GLY A 305 1.31 19.84 1.09
N LEU A 306 1.45 19.70 2.41
CA LEU A 306 1.47 18.41 3.10
C LEU A 306 0.15 17.66 2.89
N TYR A 307 -0.99 18.28 3.19
CA TYR A 307 -2.27 17.56 3.16
C TYR A 307 -2.69 17.20 1.73
N TYR A 308 -2.40 18.05 0.77
CA TYR A 308 -2.55 17.77 -0.66
C TYR A 308 -1.66 16.60 -1.10
N TYR A 309 -0.40 16.58 -0.65
CA TYR A 309 0.51 15.46 -0.90
C TYR A 309 -0.01 14.16 -0.30
N LEU A 310 -0.43 14.14 0.98
CA LEU A 310 -0.97 12.95 1.62
C LEU A 310 -2.18 12.39 0.89
N TRP A 311 -3.08 13.27 0.42
CA TRP A 311 -4.21 12.84 -0.40
C TRP A 311 -3.77 12.26 -1.74
N SER A 312 -2.83 12.90 -2.43
CA SER A 312 -2.30 12.42 -3.71
C SER A 312 -1.56 11.09 -3.56
N GLN A 313 -0.75 10.94 -2.52
CA GLN A 313 -0.03 9.71 -2.20
C GLN A 313 -1.01 8.59 -1.87
N ALA A 314 -1.96 8.80 -0.96
CA ALA A 314 -2.95 7.80 -0.59
C ALA A 314 -3.72 7.27 -1.81
N ARG A 315 -4.09 8.17 -2.74
CA ARG A 315 -4.73 7.78 -4.01
C ARG A 315 -3.82 6.91 -4.86
N ALA A 316 -2.58 7.32 -5.08
CA ALA A 316 -1.63 6.57 -5.90
C ALA A 316 -1.36 5.18 -5.30
N LEU A 317 -1.18 5.09 -3.98
CA LEU A 317 -0.98 3.82 -3.27
C LEU A 317 -2.22 2.92 -3.32
N ALA A 318 -3.42 3.48 -3.15
CA ALA A 318 -4.67 2.73 -3.20
C ALA A 318 -4.90 2.07 -4.56
N MET A 319 -4.50 2.71 -5.66
CA MET A 319 -4.67 2.21 -7.02
C MET A 319 -3.53 1.31 -7.51
N SER A 320 -2.36 1.38 -6.87
CA SER A 320 -1.21 0.53 -7.18
C SER A 320 -1.41 -0.89 -6.65
N PRO A 321 -0.72 -1.92 -7.16
CA PRO A 321 -0.90 -3.29 -6.67
C PRO A 321 -0.50 -3.56 -5.23
N ASN A 322 0.67 -3.09 -4.80
CA ASN A 322 1.11 -3.27 -3.42
C ASN A 322 0.44 -2.27 -2.47
N ASP A 323 -0.20 -2.82 -1.44
CA ASP A 323 -0.83 -2.06 -0.36
C ASP A 323 0.14 -1.64 0.74
N TRP A 324 1.36 -2.19 0.76
CA TRP A 324 2.42 -1.86 1.69
C TRP A 324 3.49 -1.02 1.02
N VAL A 325 4.28 -0.31 1.83
CA VAL A 325 5.37 0.55 1.39
C VAL A 325 6.64 0.16 2.14
N VAL A 326 7.77 0.06 1.43
CA VAL A 326 9.09 -0.05 2.04
C VAL A 326 9.80 1.28 1.85
N ASP A 327 10.12 1.98 2.94
CA ASP A 327 10.75 3.30 2.85
C ASP A 327 12.25 3.22 2.52
N GLY A 328 12.89 4.37 2.27
CA GLY A 328 14.33 4.43 1.97
C GLY A 328 15.26 3.98 3.09
N SER A 329 14.73 3.74 4.30
CA SER A 329 15.47 3.11 5.42
C SER A 329 15.31 1.59 5.45
N GLY A 330 14.50 1.02 4.56
CA GLY A 330 14.13 -0.40 4.53
C GLY A 330 12.98 -0.72 5.48
N LYS A 331 12.29 0.27 6.05
CA LYS A 331 11.18 0.02 6.98
C LYS A 331 9.90 -0.30 6.22
N LEU A 332 9.22 -1.37 6.64
CA LEU A 332 7.89 -1.72 6.17
C LEU A 332 6.82 -0.82 6.82
N HIS A 333 5.90 -0.32 6.00
CA HIS A 333 4.76 0.52 6.38
C HIS A 333 3.44 -0.06 5.89
N ASP A 334 2.45 -0.06 6.77
CA ASP A 334 1.04 -0.17 6.39
C ASP A 334 0.44 1.24 6.35
N TRP A 335 0.41 1.84 5.16
CA TRP A 335 0.17 3.27 5.04
C TRP A 335 -1.26 3.69 5.42
N ARG A 336 -2.25 2.79 5.33
CA ARG A 336 -3.66 3.11 5.61
C ARG A 336 -3.90 3.44 7.08
N PRO A 337 -3.58 2.55 8.05
CA PRO A 337 -3.69 2.89 9.45
C PRO A 337 -2.75 4.03 9.84
N GLU A 338 -1.54 4.12 9.29
CA GLU A 338 -0.62 5.22 9.62
C GLU A 338 -1.16 6.59 9.19
N VAL A 339 -1.70 6.72 7.98
CA VAL A 339 -2.30 7.99 7.52
C VAL A 339 -3.61 8.30 8.25
N ALA A 340 -4.39 7.28 8.63
CA ALA A 340 -5.60 7.49 9.39
C ALA A 340 -5.30 7.95 10.81
N ASP A 341 -4.38 7.29 11.51
CA ASP A 341 -3.90 7.70 12.83
C ASP A 341 -3.42 9.17 12.81
N PHE A 342 -2.64 9.55 11.80
CA PHE A 342 -2.17 10.92 11.62
C PHE A 342 -3.31 11.95 11.61
N PHE A 343 -4.39 11.70 10.86
CA PHE A 343 -5.52 12.62 10.76
C PHE A 343 -6.49 12.52 11.94
N LEU A 344 -6.70 11.33 12.51
CA LEU A 344 -7.52 11.12 13.70
C LEU A 344 -6.97 11.91 14.90
N ASP A 345 -5.66 11.85 15.12
CA ASP A 345 -4.96 12.57 16.18
C ASP A 345 -5.04 14.11 16.03
N ARG A 346 -5.28 14.59 14.81
CA ARG A 346 -5.35 16.02 14.48
C ARG A 346 -6.78 16.55 14.40
N GLN A 347 -7.80 15.69 14.47
CA GLN A 347 -9.18 16.15 14.41
C GLN A 347 -9.53 16.98 15.65
N LEU A 348 -10.14 18.14 15.44
CA LEU A 348 -10.54 19.04 16.51
C LEU A 348 -11.86 18.57 17.14
N PRO A 349 -12.18 18.96 18.40
CA PRO A 349 -13.42 18.56 19.05
C PRO A 349 -14.72 18.99 18.36
N ASN A 350 -14.64 19.89 17.37
CA ASN A 350 -15.78 20.32 16.58
C ASN A 350 -15.92 19.57 15.24
N GLY A 351 -15.09 18.57 14.98
CA GLY A 351 -15.09 17.74 13.75
C GLY A 351 -14.17 18.25 12.64
N GLY A 352 -13.74 19.52 12.68
CA GLY A 352 -12.83 20.07 11.67
C GLY A 352 -11.36 19.72 11.92
N TRP A 353 -10.49 20.07 10.98
CA TRP A 353 -9.03 19.94 11.12
C TRP A 353 -8.35 21.32 11.23
N PRO A 354 -7.18 21.40 11.89
CA PRO A 354 -6.36 22.60 11.82
C PRO A 354 -5.82 22.80 10.39
N GLY A 355 -5.61 24.06 10.00
CA GLY A 355 -4.84 24.35 8.79
C GLY A 355 -3.36 24.00 9.00
N ASN A 356 -2.67 23.65 7.93
CA ASN A 356 -1.22 23.53 7.91
C ASN A 356 -0.63 24.94 8.11
N PRO A 357 0.13 25.21 9.20
CA PRO A 357 0.63 26.55 9.49
C PRO A 357 1.69 27.03 8.49
N GLN A 358 2.21 26.14 7.65
CA GLN A 358 3.21 26.50 6.65
C GLN A 358 2.58 27.20 5.46
N ILE A 359 3.13 28.37 5.11
CA ILE A 359 2.54 29.26 4.11
C ILE A 359 2.72 28.66 2.71
N GLY A 360 1.61 28.31 2.07
CA GLY A 360 1.57 27.92 0.65
C GLY A 360 0.39 27.02 0.33
N TRP A 361 -0.09 27.09 -0.91
CA TRP A 361 -1.17 26.26 -1.47
C TRP A 361 -2.49 26.29 -0.68
N ARG A 362 -2.70 27.34 0.13
CA ARG A 362 -3.94 27.61 0.89
C ARG A 362 -4.27 26.54 1.94
N GLU A 363 -3.33 25.69 2.31
CA GLU A 363 -3.56 24.68 3.36
C GLU A 363 -3.66 25.27 4.77
N ASP A 364 -3.32 26.54 4.94
CA ASP A 364 -3.60 27.31 6.15
C ASP A 364 -5.10 27.60 6.33
N GLU A 365 -5.89 27.51 5.26
CA GLU A 365 -7.35 27.59 5.29
C GLU A 365 -7.95 26.27 5.81
N ARG A 366 -8.66 26.33 6.93
CA ARG A 366 -9.22 25.16 7.61
C ARG A 366 -10.21 24.36 6.75
N GLU A 367 -10.96 25.04 5.90
CA GLU A 367 -11.89 24.42 4.95
C GLU A 367 -11.16 23.59 3.90
N LEU A 368 -10.00 24.03 3.39
CA LEU A 368 -9.27 23.22 2.42
C LEU A 368 -8.51 22.08 3.12
N ALA A 369 -7.90 22.38 4.27
CA ALA A 369 -7.19 21.38 5.08
C ALA A 369 -8.09 20.22 5.52
N GLY A 370 -9.30 20.53 6.01
CA GLY A 370 -10.26 19.50 6.42
C GLY A 370 -10.79 18.68 5.24
N ILE A 371 -10.91 19.28 4.05
CA ILE A 371 -11.28 18.56 2.83
C ILE A 371 -10.21 17.51 2.50
N TYR A 372 -8.93 17.89 2.49
CA TYR A 372 -7.85 16.94 2.23
C TYR A 372 -7.77 15.83 3.29
N ALA A 373 -8.00 16.16 4.56
CA ALA A 373 -8.08 15.16 5.63
C ALA A 373 -9.21 14.15 5.36
N LEU A 374 -10.43 14.63 5.07
CA LEU A 374 -11.58 13.78 4.76
C LEU A 374 -11.34 12.90 3.54
N LEU A 375 -10.86 13.48 2.44
CA LEU A 375 -10.61 12.74 1.20
C LEU A 375 -9.49 11.71 1.37
N THR A 376 -8.49 11.99 2.20
CA THR A 376 -7.42 11.02 2.51
C THR A 376 -7.96 9.84 3.33
N LEU A 377 -8.74 10.11 4.38
CA LEU A 377 -9.40 9.06 5.17
C LEU A 377 -10.33 8.20 4.32
N GLN A 378 -11.13 8.83 3.45
CA GLN A 378 -12.04 8.14 2.52
C GLN A 378 -11.31 7.37 1.42
N THR A 379 -10.10 7.78 1.05
CA THR A 379 -9.24 7.01 0.13
C THR A 379 -8.67 5.76 0.82
N GLY A 380 -8.31 5.91 2.10
CA GLY A 380 -7.83 4.83 2.95
C GLY A 380 -8.91 3.79 3.26
N TYR A 381 -10.15 4.22 3.46
CA TYR A 381 -11.27 3.41 3.94
C TYR A 381 -12.56 3.76 3.19
N LEU A 382 -13.22 2.75 2.61
CA LEU A 382 -14.47 2.93 1.87
C LEU A 382 -15.63 3.32 2.80
N MET A 383 -16.24 4.48 2.51
CA MET A 383 -17.33 5.07 3.32
C MET A 383 -18.71 4.96 2.66
N ALA A 384 -18.80 4.40 1.45
CA ALA A 384 -20.08 4.19 0.79
C ALA A 384 -20.99 3.27 1.63
N PRO A 385 -22.30 3.58 1.76
CA PRO A 385 -23.24 2.78 2.52
C PRO A 385 -23.63 1.51 1.75
N ASP A 386 -23.66 0.38 2.48
CA ASP A 386 -24.00 -0.94 1.94
C ASP A 386 -23.28 -1.25 0.62
N PRO A 387 -21.94 -1.15 0.57
CA PRO A 387 -21.20 -1.26 -0.67
C PRO A 387 -21.08 -2.72 -1.12
N GLU A 388 -21.28 -2.97 -2.41
CA GLU A 388 -21.07 -4.28 -3.02
C GLU A 388 -20.17 -4.16 -4.25
N LEU A 389 -19.17 -5.05 -4.35
CA LEU A 389 -18.31 -5.20 -5.52
C LEU A 389 -18.74 -6.44 -6.30
N THR A 390 -18.90 -6.29 -7.60
CA THR A 390 -19.01 -7.41 -8.54
C THR A 390 -17.88 -7.33 -9.57
N ILE A 391 -17.14 -8.42 -9.74
CA ILE A 391 -16.13 -8.61 -10.79
C ILE A 391 -16.64 -9.71 -11.72
N GLU A 392 -16.72 -9.42 -13.00
CA GLU A 392 -17.11 -10.36 -14.06
C GLU A 392 -15.97 -10.49 -15.06
N VAL A 393 -15.69 -11.71 -15.49
CA VAL A 393 -14.67 -12.01 -16.49
C VAL A 393 -15.32 -12.66 -17.71
N SER A 394 -15.15 -12.06 -18.88
CA SER A 394 -15.59 -12.67 -20.15
C SER A 394 -14.39 -13.11 -20.98
N GLY A 395 -14.27 -14.40 -21.26
CA GLY A 395 -13.11 -15.02 -21.92
C GLY A 395 -12.15 -15.68 -20.93
N GLY A 396 -11.14 -16.39 -21.46
CA GLY A 396 -10.27 -17.27 -20.66
C GLY A 396 -10.88 -18.65 -20.41
N ASP A 397 -10.02 -19.61 -20.07
CA ASP A 397 -10.36 -21.01 -19.82
C ASP A 397 -10.60 -21.30 -18.34
N MET A 398 -9.85 -20.63 -17.45
CA MET A 398 -10.01 -20.73 -16.00
C MET A 398 -9.77 -19.37 -15.34
N VAL A 399 -10.65 -18.97 -14.44
CA VAL A 399 -10.55 -17.73 -13.67
C VAL A 399 -10.42 -18.05 -12.19
N ARG A 400 -9.51 -17.35 -11.50
CA ARG A 400 -9.36 -17.42 -10.04
C ARG A 400 -9.30 -16.01 -9.46
N PHE A 401 -10.09 -15.78 -8.42
CA PHE A 401 -10.05 -14.56 -7.63
C PHE A 401 -9.17 -14.78 -6.40
N ILE A 402 -8.22 -13.91 -6.14
CA ILE A 402 -7.21 -14.07 -5.09
C ILE A 402 -7.19 -12.79 -4.24
N ASP A 403 -7.31 -12.93 -2.92
CA ASP A 403 -7.20 -11.79 -1.99
C ASP A 403 -5.75 -11.38 -1.71
N LEU A 404 -5.57 -10.31 -0.95
CA LEU A 404 -4.25 -9.82 -0.53
C LEU A 404 -3.47 -10.80 0.35
N GLU A 405 -4.12 -11.82 0.91
CA GLU A 405 -3.47 -12.88 1.69
C GLU A 405 -3.09 -14.09 0.82
N GLY A 406 -3.25 -13.99 -0.50
CA GLY A 406 -2.93 -15.07 -1.45
C GLY A 406 -3.94 -16.21 -1.45
N ARG A 407 -5.10 -16.05 -0.80
CA ARG A 407 -6.12 -17.09 -0.77
C ARG A 407 -6.96 -17.03 -2.02
N VAL A 408 -7.10 -18.17 -2.69
CA VAL A 408 -8.08 -18.34 -3.77
C VAL A 408 -9.49 -18.28 -3.14
N LEU A 409 -10.25 -17.26 -3.53
CA LEU A 409 -11.58 -17.01 -3.02
C LEU A 409 -12.56 -18.05 -3.55
N THR A 410 -13.43 -18.48 -2.63
CA THR A 410 -14.54 -19.38 -2.92
C THR A 410 -15.80 -18.81 -2.30
N THR A 411 -16.97 -19.37 -2.66
CA THR A 411 -18.23 -18.92 -2.08
C THR A 411 -18.22 -19.13 -0.57
N ASP A 412 -18.31 -18.03 0.18
CA ASP A 412 -18.48 -17.99 1.63
C ASP A 412 -19.50 -16.90 1.99
N VAL A 413 -20.75 -17.34 2.13
CA VAL A 413 -21.89 -16.45 2.42
C VAL A 413 -21.72 -15.76 3.79
N THR A 414 -20.96 -16.34 4.72
CA THR A 414 -20.73 -15.72 6.05
C THR A 414 -19.80 -14.52 5.97
N ARG A 415 -18.91 -14.50 4.98
CA ARG A 415 -18.04 -13.37 4.64
C ARG A 415 -18.60 -12.49 3.52
N GLY A 416 -19.84 -12.73 3.11
CA GLY A 416 -20.48 -11.96 2.03
C GLY A 416 -19.90 -12.24 0.64
N LEU A 417 -19.31 -13.42 0.42
CA LEU A 417 -18.69 -13.82 -0.85
C LEU A 417 -19.55 -14.80 -1.63
N THR A 418 -19.77 -14.51 -2.91
CA THR A 418 -20.33 -15.44 -3.89
C THR A 418 -19.37 -15.52 -5.08
N VAL A 419 -18.93 -16.72 -5.43
CA VAL A 419 -17.98 -16.98 -6.52
C VAL A 419 -18.55 -18.00 -7.48
N THR A 420 -18.60 -17.66 -8.76
CA THR A 420 -18.86 -18.57 -9.89
C THR A 420 -17.57 -18.83 -10.68
N ASP A 421 -17.66 -19.58 -11.78
CA ASP A 421 -16.51 -19.90 -12.63
C ASP A 421 -15.85 -18.64 -13.24
N ASP A 422 -16.61 -17.54 -13.36
CA ASP A 422 -16.25 -16.32 -14.10
C ASP A 422 -16.65 -15.02 -13.39
N SER A 423 -17.19 -15.10 -12.16
CA SER A 423 -17.60 -13.92 -11.40
C SER A 423 -17.36 -14.03 -9.90
N LEU A 424 -17.14 -12.87 -9.28
CA LEU A 424 -17.06 -12.67 -7.84
C LEU A 424 -18.02 -11.55 -7.45
N THR A 425 -18.86 -11.79 -6.45
CA THR A 425 -19.60 -10.74 -5.75
C THR A 425 -19.18 -10.72 -4.28
N CYS A 426 -18.92 -9.53 -3.75
CA CYS A 426 -18.51 -9.30 -2.37
C CYS A 426 -19.27 -8.13 -1.74
N THR A 427 -19.89 -8.35 -0.58
CA THR A 427 -20.62 -7.32 0.18
C THR A 427 -19.79 -6.60 1.26
N ASP A 428 -18.50 -6.95 1.39
CA ASP A 428 -17.54 -6.20 2.22
C ASP A 428 -16.28 -5.85 1.41
N PRO A 429 -16.42 -4.96 0.40
CA PRO A 429 -15.33 -4.60 -0.48
C PRO A 429 -14.18 -3.87 0.20
N GLU A 430 -14.29 -3.50 1.48
CA GLU A 430 -13.16 -2.99 2.26
C GLU A 430 -12.16 -4.10 2.62
N THR A 431 -12.68 -5.27 3.01
CA THR A 431 -11.87 -6.48 3.22
C THR A 431 -11.26 -6.96 1.91
N PHE A 432 -11.99 -6.79 0.80
CA PHE A 432 -11.58 -7.19 -0.55
C PHE A 432 -11.25 -5.97 -1.43
N ARG A 433 -10.59 -4.97 -0.84
CA ARG A 433 -10.24 -3.71 -1.51
C ARG A 433 -9.29 -3.88 -2.70
N LYS A 434 -8.60 -5.01 -2.75
CA LYS A 434 -7.75 -5.44 -3.85
C LYS A 434 -7.99 -6.91 -4.10
N VAL A 435 -8.41 -7.24 -5.31
CA VAL A 435 -8.64 -8.61 -5.75
C VAL A 435 -7.84 -8.84 -7.01
N TRP A 436 -6.93 -9.79 -6.94
CA TRP A 436 -6.23 -10.31 -8.11
C TRP A 436 -7.16 -11.27 -8.85
N VAL A 437 -7.18 -11.15 -10.17
CA VAL A 437 -7.94 -12.00 -11.09
C VAL A 437 -6.92 -12.71 -11.96
N SER A 438 -6.60 -13.96 -11.62
CA SER A 438 -5.75 -14.82 -12.45
C SER A 438 -6.60 -15.45 -13.53
N ILE A 439 -6.14 -15.40 -14.78
CA ILE A 439 -6.88 -15.86 -15.95
C ILE A 439 -5.95 -16.71 -16.81
N ASP A 440 -6.26 -18.00 -16.89
CA ASP A 440 -5.59 -18.94 -17.77
C ASP A 440 -6.26 -18.93 -19.15
N GLY A 441 -5.48 -19.09 -20.22
CA GLY A 441 -5.99 -19.23 -21.58
C GLY A 441 -4.86 -19.47 -22.57
N SER A 442 -5.21 -19.55 -23.86
CA SER A 442 -4.22 -19.72 -24.92
C SER A 442 -3.55 -18.40 -25.29
N ASP A 443 -2.27 -18.43 -25.67
CA ASP A 443 -1.54 -17.23 -26.07
C ASP A 443 -2.23 -16.48 -27.23
N GLY A 444 -2.45 -15.18 -27.02
CA GLY A 444 -3.09 -14.28 -27.97
C GLY A 444 -4.62 -14.23 -27.90
N ASP A 445 -5.26 -15.08 -27.09
CA ASP A 445 -6.67 -14.90 -26.73
C ASP A 445 -6.83 -13.66 -25.83
N THR A 446 -8.08 -13.22 -25.66
CA THR A 446 -8.38 -12.05 -24.82
C THR A 446 -9.44 -12.38 -23.78
N ALA A 447 -9.27 -11.85 -22.58
CA ALA A 447 -10.33 -11.81 -21.57
C ALA A 447 -10.66 -10.36 -21.23
N THR A 448 -11.89 -10.08 -20.82
CA THR A 448 -12.28 -8.74 -20.33
C THR A 448 -12.73 -8.85 -18.89
N VAL A 449 -12.05 -8.14 -18.01
CA VAL A 449 -12.39 -8.00 -16.59
C VAL A 449 -13.24 -6.74 -16.45
N THR A 450 -14.44 -6.89 -15.90
CA THR A 450 -15.36 -5.80 -15.62
C THR A 450 -15.60 -5.73 -14.13
N ALA A 451 -15.33 -4.58 -13.52
CA ALA A 451 -15.64 -4.31 -12.13
C ALA A 451 -16.84 -3.36 -12.05
N THR A 452 -17.81 -3.70 -11.22
CA THR A 452 -19.00 -2.89 -10.91
C THR A 452 -19.10 -2.73 -9.40
N GLY A 453 -19.12 -1.50 -8.94
CA GLY A 453 -19.37 -1.15 -7.54
C GLY A 453 -20.79 -0.62 -7.42
N THR A 454 -21.54 -1.07 -6.42
CA THR A 454 -22.88 -0.57 -6.11
C THR A 454 -22.94 -0.10 -4.66
N TRP A 455 -23.76 0.92 -4.39
CA TRP A 455 -23.99 1.43 -3.04
C TRP A 455 -25.32 2.17 -2.96
N GLY A 456 -25.93 2.18 -1.77
CA GLY A 456 -27.24 2.78 -1.56
C GLY A 456 -28.33 2.21 -2.48
N ASP A 457 -29.32 3.04 -2.82
CA ASP A 457 -30.58 2.54 -3.38
C ASP A 457 -30.58 2.22 -4.89
N ASP A 458 -29.55 2.60 -5.67
CA ASP A 458 -29.44 2.30 -7.13
C ASP A 458 -28.14 2.84 -7.77
N ARG A 459 -27.12 3.21 -6.98
CA ARG A 459 -25.94 3.93 -7.51
C ARG A 459 -24.87 2.95 -7.93
N THR A 460 -24.23 3.23 -9.06
CA THR A 460 -23.21 2.35 -9.63
C THR A 460 -21.97 3.11 -10.10
N SER A 461 -20.86 2.41 -10.07
CA SER A 461 -19.62 2.76 -10.76
C SER A 461 -19.17 1.56 -11.57
N ARG A 462 -18.66 1.76 -12.78
CA ARG A 462 -18.24 0.63 -13.61
C ARG A 462 -16.98 0.96 -14.39
N THR A 463 -16.09 -0.04 -14.51
CA THR A 463 -14.96 0.04 -15.44
C THR A 463 -14.62 -1.35 -15.97
N SER A 464 -13.99 -1.41 -17.13
CA SER A 464 -13.58 -2.67 -17.77
C SER A 464 -12.21 -2.54 -18.41
N ARG A 465 -11.42 -3.61 -18.35
CA ARG A 465 -10.15 -3.74 -19.07
C ARG A 465 -10.09 -5.08 -19.78
N THR A 466 -9.72 -5.04 -21.05
CA THR A 466 -9.39 -6.24 -21.83
C THR A 466 -7.91 -6.53 -21.64
N ILE A 467 -7.60 -7.80 -21.36
CA ILE A 467 -6.25 -8.31 -21.23
C ILE A 467 -5.92 -9.27 -22.36
N VAL A 468 -4.66 -9.28 -22.79
CA VAL A 468 -4.13 -10.28 -23.73
C VAL A 468 -3.55 -11.45 -22.94
N LEU A 469 -4.05 -12.65 -23.21
CA LEU A 469 -3.66 -13.86 -22.51
C LEU A 469 -2.34 -14.43 -23.05
N GLY A 470 -1.59 -15.07 -22.15
CA GLY A 470 -0.39 -15.85 -22.46
C GLY A 470 -0.49 -17.27 -21.92
N ASP A 471 0.21 -18.21 -22.54
CA ASP A 471 0.19 -19.65 -22.20
C ASP A 471 0.60 -19.97 -20.76
N SER A 472 1.21 -19.02 -20.04
CA SER A 472 1.88 -19.27 -18.76
C SER A 472 1.51 -18.26 -17.67
N GLY A 473 0.42 -17.51 -17.86
CA GLY A 473 -0.13 -16.63 -16.84
C GLY A 473 -0.55 -15.27 -17.37
N SER A 474 -1.74 -14.84 -16.96
CA SER A 474 -2.22 -13.48 -17.18
C SER A 474 -3.08 -13.10 -15.99
N SER A 475 -3.00 -11.84 -15.60
CA SER A 475 -3.78 -11.38 -14.46
C SER A 475 -4.25 -9.95 -14.61
N ALA A 476 -5.22 -9.60 -13.78
CA ALA A 476 -5.57 -8.22 -13.54
C ALA A 476 -5.69 -8.01 -12.04
N LEU A 477 -5.50 -6.77 -11.59
CA LEU A 477 -5.85 -6.37 -10.25
C LEU A 477 -7.01 -5.39 -10.29
N VAL A 478 -8.08 -5.72 -9.59
CA VAL A 478 -9.18 -4.80 -9.31
C VAL A 478 -8.92 -4.15 -7.95
N ALA A 479 -8.80 -2.83 -7.94
CA ALA A 479 -8.64 -2.02 -6.73
C ALA A 479 -9.88 -1.14 -6.50
N THR A 480 -10.30 -1.03 -5.24
CA THR A 480 -11.46 -0.23 -4.80
C THR A 480 -11.07 0.77 -3.72
N GLY A 481 -11.85 1.84 -3.57
CA GLY A 481 -11.68 2.82 -2.49
C GLY A 481 -12.35 4.16 -2.79
N GLY A 482 -12.34 5.11 -1.85
CA GLY A 482 -12.94 6.45 -2.03
C GLY A 482 -12.07 7.47 -2.77
N PHE A 483 -11.17 7.01 -3.66
CA PHE A 483 -10.13 7.87 -4.25
C PHE A 483 -10.61 8.79 -5.38
N ASN A 484 -11.74 8.51 -6.03
CA ASN A 484 -12.33 9.37 -7.07
C ASN A 484 -13.87 9.43 -7.04
N GLY A 485 -14.47 9.20 -5.87
CA GLY A 485 -15.91 9.11 -5.67
C GLY A 485 -16.28 8.03 -4.65
N PRO A 486 -17.58 7.74 -4.44
CA PRO A 486 -18.05 6.89 -3.34
C PRO A 486 -17.55 5.46 -3.42
N PHE A 487 -17.45 4.97 -4.64
CA PHE A 487 -16.89 3.67 -4.96
C PHE A 487 -15.98 3.87 -6.16
N GLY A 488 -14.72 4.21 -5.91
CA GLY A 488 -13.70 4.30 -6.95
C GLY A 488 -13.29 2.89 -7.37
N LEU A 489 -13.11 2.70 -8.68
CA LEU A 489 -12.64 1.44 -9.26
C LEU A 489 -11.43 1.72 -10.15
N ASN A 490 -10.42 0.88 -10.03
CA ASN A 490 -9.31 0.83 -10.96
C ASN A 490 -8.99 -0.62 -11.32
N ILE A 491 -8.69 -0.88 -12.60
CA ILE A 491 -8.22 -2.19 -13.04
C ILE A 491 -6.84 -2.01 -13.66
N VAL A 492 -5.84 -2.66 -13.05
CA VAL A 492 -4.51 -2.79 -13.62
C VAL A 492 -4.45 -4.12 -14.37
N ALA A 493 -4.18 -4.07 -15.67
CA ALA A 493 -4.02 -5.24 -16.51
C ALA A 493 -2.55 -5.66 -16.56
N PHE A 494 -2.28 -6.96 -16.45
CA PHE A 494 -0.98 -7.56 -16.66
C PHE A 494 -1.07 -8.49 -17.86
N ASP A 495 -0.95 -7.89 -19.05
CA ASP A 495 -0.94 -8.62 -20.32
C ASP A 495 0.24 -9.56 -20.33
N ARG A 496 -0.02 -10.88 -20.43
CA ARG A 496 1.01 -11.90 -20.23
C ARG A 496 1.82 -11.62 -18.95
N GLY A 497 1.16 -11.40 -17.83
CA GLY A 497 1.83 -11.10 -16.56
C GLY A 497 2.76 -12.24 -16.08
N PRO A 498 3.73 -11.93 -15.20
CA PRO A 498 4.58 -12.95 -14.59
C PRO A 498 3.81 -13.79 -13.56
N VAL A 499 4.31 -15.00 -13.29
CA VAL A 499 3.76 -15.93 -12.30
C VAL A 499 4.85 -16.31 -11.31
N LEU A 500 4.61 -16.00 -10.04
CA LEU A 500 5.52 -16.33 -8.96
C LEU A 500 5.09 -17.63 -8.28
N GLU A 501 6.04 -18.55 -8.11
CA GLU A 501 5.84 -19.81 -7.38
C GLU A 501 6.97 -20.04 -6.35
N LEU A 502 6.66 -20.85 -5.34
CA LEU A 502 7.65 -21.42 -4.41
C LEU A 502 8.26 -22.67 -5.05
N GLU A 503 9.59 -22.83 -5.00
CA GLU A 503 10.21 -24.07 -5.51
C GLU A 503 9.91 -25.29 -4.64
N ASP A 504 9.85 -25.10 -3.33
CA ASP A 504 9.46 -26.12 -2.36
C ASP A 504 8.23 -25.64 -1.58
N PRO A 505 7.01 -25.99 -2.04
CA PRO A 505 5.77 -25.48 -1.45
C PRO A 505 5.39 -26.19 -0.13
N GLY A 506 6.29 -27.00 0.45
CA GLY A 506 6.08 -27.60 1.77
C GLY A 506 5.94 -26.55 2.87
N PRO A 507 5.31 -26.89 4.01
CA PRO A 507 5.18 -25.96 5.11
C PRO A 507 6.57 -25.62 5.67
N LEU A 508 6.81 -24.33 5.91
CA LEU A 508 8.00 -23.85 6.60
C LEU A 508 7.91 -24.24 8.07
N GLU A 509 8.80 -25.14 8.52
CA GLU A 509 8.85 -25.54 9.93
C GLU A 509 9.71 -24.55 10.72
N LEU A 510 9.14 -23.97 11.78
CA LEU A 510 9.81 -23.02 12.69
C LEU A 510 9.81 -23.56 14.12
N VAL A 511 10.93 -23.44 14.83
CA VAL A 511 11.07 -23.93 16.21
C VAL A 511 10.64 -22.86 17.21
N ARG A 512 9.71 -23.22 18.10
CA ARG A 512 9.26 -22.32 19.18
C ARG A 512 10.42 -21.94 20.10
N GLY A 513 10.58 -20.64 20.37
CA GLY A 513 11.61 -20.10 21.25
C GLY A 513 12.96 -19.88 20.57
N GLU A 514 13.06 -20.13 19.26
CA GLU A 514 14.30 -19.98 18.49
C GLU A 514 14.22 -18.82 17.50
N THR A 515 15.41 -18.36 17.10
CA THR A 515 15.62 -17.44 15.98
C THR A 515 16.35 -18.20 14.89
N GLU A 516 15.75 -18.26 13.71
CA GLU A 516 16.22 -19.00 12.55
C GLU A 516 16.50 -18.07 11.38
N VAL A 517 17.55 -18.37 10.61
CA VAL A 517 17.83 -17.71 9.34
C VAL A 517 17.44 -18.65 8.22
N ILE A 518 16.43 -18.26 7.46
CA ILE A 518 15.76 -19.07 6.45
C ILE A 518 15.91 -18.41 5.08
N LYS A 519 15.88 -19.23 4.03
CA LYS A 519 15.90 -18.81 2.64
C LYS A 519 14.69 -19.38 1.94
N ILE A 520 13.89 -18.52 1.34
CA ILE A 520 12.75 -18.92 0.51
C ILE A 520 13.20 -18.86 -0.94
N ASP A 521 13.21 -20.01 -1.61
CA ASP A 521 13.52 -20.12 -3.03
C ASP A 521 12.25 -19.86 -3.86
N LEU A 522 12.35 -18.85 -4.72
CA LEU A 522 11.27 -18.36 -5.58
C LEU A 522 11.61 -18.61 -7.04
N LEU A 523 10.59 -18.88 -7.84
CA LEU A 523 10.71 -19.06 -9.28
C LEU A 523 9.65 -18.25 -10.02
N GLU A 524 10.08 -17.49 -11.02
CA GLU A 524 9.16 -16.93 -12.01
C GLU A 524 8.96 -17.98 -13.11
N THR A 525 7.76 -18.55 -13.22
CA THR A 525 7.51 -19.73 -14.06
C THR A 525 7.05 -19.41 -15.48
N SER A 526 6.57 -18.18 -15.72
CA SER A 526 5.98 -17.83 -17.01
C SER A 526 7.00 -17.42 -18.08
N GLY A 527 8.13 -16.85 -17.67
CA GLY A 527 9.11 -16.22 -18.56
C GLY A 527 8.65 -14.88 -19.14
N ASN A 528 7.50 -14.35 -18.73
CA ASN A 528 6.91 -13.18 -19.37
C ASN A 528 7.54 -11.85 -18.90
N GLY A 529 8.01 -11.78 -17.66
CA GLY A 529 8.55 -10.56 -17.07
C GLY A 529 9.09 -10.80 -15.65
N PRO A 530 9.79 -9.81 -15.06
CA PRO A 530 10.26 -9.93 -13.70
C PRO A 530 9.11 -9.77 -12.69
N VAL A 531 9.22 -10.49 -11.56
CA VAL A 531 8.39 -10.24 -10.39
C VAL A 531 9.12 -9.26 -9.47
N THR A 532 8.59 -8.05 -9.33
CA THR A 532 9.27 -6.94 -8.65
C THR A 532 8.57 -6.58 -7.34
N GLY A 533 9.33 -6.01 -6.40
CA GLY A 533 8.78 -5.55 -5.12
C GLY A 533 8.32 -6.70 -4.23
N ILE A 534 8.99 -7.85 -4.27
CA ILE A 534 8.59 -9.02 -3.49
C ILE A 534 8.92 -8.79 -2.03
N MET A 535 7.88 -8.80 -1.19
CA MET A 535 7.98 -8.49 0.22
C MET A 535 7.07 -9.39 1.04
N LEU A 536 7.52 -9.67 2.26
CA LEU A 536 6.79 -10.45 3.24
C LEU A 536 5.96 -9.50 4.13
N ILE A 537 4.64 -9.66 4.16
CA ILE A 537 3.71 -8.69 4.77
C ILE A 537 2.92 -9.19 5.98
N SER A 538 3.00 -10.49 6.32
CA SER A 538 2.18 -11.05 7.39
C SER A 538 2.86 -12.20 8.11
N HIS A 539 2.52 -12.31 9.40
CA HIS A 539 2.55 -13.55 10.16
C HIS A 539 1.19 -13.67 10.85
N VAL A 540 0.31 -14.56 10.36
CA VAL A 540 -0.92 -14.87 11.08
C VAL A 540 -0.56 -15.81 12.23
N GLY A 541 -0.19 -15.21 13.37
CA GLY A 541 0.09 -15.90 14.63
C GLY A 541 0.61 -14.92 15.69
N ASP A 542 -0.09 -14.79 16.82
CA ASP A 542 0.37 -13.97 17.96
C ASP A 542 1.77 -14.44 18.42
N GLY A 543 2.78 -13.56 18.39
CA GLY A 543 4.10 -13.82 18.98
C GLY A 543 5.24 -14.19 18.01
N ILE A 544 5.08 -13.97 16.70
CA ILE A 544 6.16 -14.10 15.71
C ILE A 544 6.71 -12.73 15.37
N VAL A 545 8.03 -12.65 15.25
CA VAL A 545 8.68 -11.51 14.62
C VAL A 545 9.56 -12.05 13.50
N ALA A 546 9.20 -11.80 12.24
CA ALA A 546 10.16 -11.94 11.15
C ALA A 546 10.80 -10.58 10.86
N ASP A 547 12.12 -10.58 10.84
CA ASP A 547 12.91 -9.56 10.21
C ASP A 547 13.33 -10.06 8.83
N VAL A 548 13.18 -9.21 7.81
CA VAL A 548 13.54 -9.57 6.43
C VAL A 548 14.91 -8.97 6.19
N ASP A 549 15.92 -9.81 5.92
CA ASP A 549 17.31 -9.37 5.76
C ASP A 549 17.46 -8.38 4.59
N GLU A 550 16.66 -8.57 3.53
CA GLU A 550 16.57 -7.68 2.37
C GLU A 550 15.09 -7.43 2.03
N GLN A 551 14.60 -6.24 2.39
CA GLN A 551 13.24 -5.82 2.08
C GLN A 551 13.15 -5.50 0.58
N SER A 552 12.20 -6.16 -0.11
CA SER A 552 11.93 -6.02 -1.54
C SER A 552 13.01 -6.60 -2.48
N ILE A 553 12.85 -7.86 -2.90
CA ILE A 553 13.66 -8.47 -3.96
C ILE A 553 12.97 -8.44 -5.32
N THR A 554 13.74 -8.66 -6.39
CA THR A 554 13.22 -8.89 -7.75
C THR A 554 13.63 -10.29 -8.24
N VAL A 555 12.67 -11.05 -8.74
CA VAL A 555 12.92 -12.33 -9.42
C VAL A 555 12.89 -12.08 -10.93
N PRO A 556 13.99 -12.35 -11.67
CA PRO A 556 14.02 -12.17 -13.12
C PRO A 556 13.06 -13.11 -13.85
N ALA A 557 12.64 -12.73 -15.05
CA ALA A 557 11.76 -13.54 -15.90
C ALA A 557 12.38 -14.92 -16.19
N GLY A 558 11.62 -15.99 -15.92
CA GLY A 558 12.02 -17.37 -16.14
C GLY A 558 13.20 -17.84 -15.28
N ASP A 559 13.54 -17.11 -14.22
CA ASP A 559 14.70 -17.39 -13.37
C ASP A 559 14.32 -17.48 -11.89
N LYS A 560 15.29 -17.86 -11.07
CA LYS A 560 15.17 -18.05 -9.63
C LYS A 560 15.55 -16.77 -8.89
N GLY A 561 14.88 -16.54 -7.77
CA GLY A 561 15.31 -15.60 -6.75
C GLY A 561 15.29 -16.26 -5.38
N GLN A 562 15.89 -15.61 -4.40
CA GLN A 562 15.93 -16.10 -3.04
C GLN A 562 15.69 -14.95 -2.07
N LEU A 563 14.70 -15.11 -1.20
CA LEU A 563 14.43 -14.16 -0.12
C LEU A 563 15.05 -14.68 1.18
N GLY A 564 15.96 -13.90 1.76
CA GLY A 564 16.56 -14.18 3.07
C GLY A 564 15.71 -13.60 4.20
N LEU A 565 15.43 -14.41 5.21
CA LEU A 565 14.61 -14.05 6.36
C LEU A 565 15.30 -14.45 7.67
N THR A 566 15.22 -13.58 8.67
CA THR A 566 15.53 -13.89 10.06
C THR A 566 14.23 -13.95 10.86
N ILE A 567 13.76 -15.13 11.22
CA ILE A 567 12.48 -15.32 11.92
C ILE A 567 12.72 -15.70 13.37
N SER A 568 12.09 -14.98 14.30
CA SER A 568 12.07 -15.30 15.72
C SER A 568 10.67 -15.70 16.17
N VAL A 569 10.57 -16.85 16.84
CA VAL A 569 9.30 -17.37 17.38
C VAL A 569 9.30 -17.29 18.90
N SER A 570 8.37 -16.55 19.49
CA SER A 570 8.27 -16.42 20.95
C SER A 570 8.01 -17.76 21.65
N GLU A 571 8.55 -17.93 22.86
CA GLU A 571 8.24 -19.09 23.74
C GLU A 571 6.76 -19.16 24.14
N ASP A 572 6.05 -18.02 24.12
CA ASP A 572 4.63 -17.94 24.53
C ASP A 572 3.66 -18.42 23.45
N VAL A 573 4.16 -18.71 22.24
CA VAL A 573 3.39 -19.25 21.12
C VAL A 573 2.86 -20.63 21.47
N LYS A 574 1.54 -20.81 21.41
CA LYS A 574 0.92 -22.14 21.52
C LYS A 574 0.91 -22.80 20.13
N ALA A 575 1.41 -24.03 20.04
CA ALA A 575 1.47 -24.82 18.81
C ALA A 575 0.09 -25.34 18.35
N THR A 576 -0.91 -24.47 18.23
CA THR A 576 -2.32 -24.89 18.00
C THR A 576 -2.97 -24.35 16.73
N ASP A 577 -2.28 -23.55 15.92
CA ASP A 577 -2.83 -22.98 14.68
C ASP A 577 -1.84 -23.15 13.51
N ASP A 578 -2.34 -23.51 12.32
CA ASP A 578 -1.58 -23.46 11.08
C ASP A 578 -1.36 -21.98 10.73
N TRP A 579 -0.10 -21.58 10.55
CA TRP A 579 0.27 -20.20 10.29
C TRP A 579 0.41 -19.97 8.80
N THR A 580 0.19 -18.73 8.36
CA THR A 580 0.44 -18.34 6.96
C THR A 580 1.24 -17.06 6.92
N MET A 581 2.33 -17.12 6.17
CA MET A 581 3.11 -15.98 5.72
C MET A 581 2.69 -15.66 4.29
N VAL A 582 2.75 -14.40 3.88
CA VAL A 582 2.30 -13.99 2.54
C VAL A 582 3.37 -13.15 1.88
N LEU A 583 3.79 -13.57 0.70
CA LEU A 583 4.61 -12.77 -0.20
C LEU A 583 3.68 -11.98 -1.13
N VAL A 584 3.84 -10.67 -1.17
CA VAL A 584 3.19 -9.80 -2.16
C VAL A 584 4.22 -9.24 -3.11
N SER A 585 3.76 -8.82 -4.29
CA SER A 585 4.61 -8.22 -5.31
C SER A 585 3.82 -7.21 -6.14
N SER A 586 4.54 -6.32 -6.82
CA SER A 586 3.92 -5.31 -7.67
C SER A 586 3.34 -5.91 -8.96
N THR A 587 3.90 -7.00 -9.47
CA THR A 587 3.62 -7.50 -10.82
C THR A 587 3.01 -8.89 -10.89
N ALA A 588 2.88 -9.61 -9.76
CA ALA A 588 2.26 -10.92 -9.70
C ALA A 588 1.32 -11.07 -8.48
N PRO A 589 0.31 -11.98 -8.56
CA PRO A 589 -0.56 -12.30 -7.42
C PRO A 589 0.23 -12.72 -6.16
N PRO A 590 -0.34 -12.51 -4.95
CA PRO A 590 0.31 -12.91 -3.71
C PRO A 590 0.48 -14.42 -3.59
N VAL A 591 1.57 -14.85 -2.96
CA VAL A 591 1.91 -16.25 -2.75
C VAL A 591 1.88 -16.55 -1.25
N PRO A 592 0.96 -17.39 -0.76
CA PRO A 592 0.94 -17.81 0.63
C PRO A 592 2.03 -18.88 0.87
N ILE A 593 2.61 -18.83 2.07
CA ILE A 593 3.57 -19.81 2.59
C ILE A 593 2.95 -20.39 3.85
N GLU A 594 2.68 -21.69 3.82
CA GLU A 594 2.23 -22.41 5.01
C GLU A 594 3.38 -22.49 6.03
N VAL A 595 3.07 -22.24 7.29
CA VAL A 595 4.07 -22.23 8.37
C VAL A 595 3.58 -23.13 9.50
N LYS A 596 4.48 -23.97 10.00
CA LYS A 596 4.22 -24.92 11.07
C LYS A 596 5.20 -24.72 12.21
N VAL A 597 4.68 -24.38 13.38
CA VAL A 597 5.50 -24.25 14.59
C VAL A 597 5.70 -25.62 15.21
N ILE A 598 6.95 -25.99 15.44
CA ILE A 598 7.34 -27.23 16.12
C ILE A 598 7.95 -26.93 17.49
N GLU A 599 7.79 -27.89 18.38
CA GLU A 599 8.44 -27.86 19.69
C GLU A 599 9.95 -28.06 19.52
N PRO A 600 10.80 -27.35 20.29
CA PRO A 600 12.23 -27.61 20.29
C PRO A 600 12.48 -29.07 20.66
N GLU A 601 13.42 -29.72 19.98
CA GLU A 601 13.80 -31.09 20.33
C GLU A 601 14.19 -31.14 21.81
N GLU A 602 13.52 -31.97 22.61
CA GLU A 602 13.96 -32.24 23.98
C GLU A 602 15.38 -32.83 23.89
N ILE A 603 16.40 -32.01 24.14
CA ILE A 603 17.75 -32.48 24.39
C ILE A 603 17.63 -33.35 25.63
N TRP A 604 17.58 -34.67 25.41
CA TRP A 604 17.46 -35.64 26.48
C TRP A 604 18.61 -35.42 27.48
N GLN A 605 18.27 -34.85 28.63
CA GLN A 605 19.20 -34.69 29.72
C GLN A 605 19.09 -35.92 30.62
N PRO A 606 20.13 -36.78 30.70
CA PRO A 606 20.07 -37.94 31.58
C PRO A 606 19.82 -37.49 33.01
N THR A 607 18.66 -37.88 33.55
CA THR A 607 18.26 -37.54 34.92
C THR A 607 19.23 -38.16 35.93
N ILE A 608 19.24 -37.64 37.16
CA ILE A 608 19.98 -38.27 38.28
C ILE A 608 19.57 -39.75 38.41
N LEU A 609 18.31 -40.09 38.15
CA LEU A 609 17.81 -41.46 38.13
C LEU A 609 18.46 -42.30 37.02
N TYR A 610 18.58 -41.76 35.80
CA TYR A 610 19.30 -42.41 34.71
C TYR A 610 20.76 -42.70 35.08
N TRP A 611 21.49 -41.69 35.60
CA TRP A 611 22.88 -41.89 36.03
C TRP A 611 23.00 -42.86 37.20
N SER A 612 22.01 -42.89 38.09
CA SER A 612 21.94 -43.86 39.20
C SER A 612 21.73 -45.27 38.68
N ILE A 613 20.82 -45.47 37.73
CA ILE A 613 20.56 -46.78 37.09
C ILE A 613 21.79 -47.23 36.30
N LEU A 614 22.40 -46.34 35.51
CA LEU A 614 23.61 -46.64 34.76
C LEU A 614 24.78 -46.98 35.69
N GLY A 615 24.94 -46.26 36.79
CA GLY A 615 25.93 -46.54 37.82
C GLY A 615 25.72 -47.90 38.49
N VAL A 616 24.49 -48.27 38.81
CA VAL A 616 24.14 -49.60 39.36
C VAL A 616 24.42 -50.71 38.34
N LEU A 617 24.07 -50.52 37.07
CA LEU A 617 24.34 -51.49 36.01
C LEU A 617 25.85 -51.71 35.81
N ILE A 618 26.65 -50.64 35.82
CA ILE A 618 28.11 -50.71 35.77
C ILE A 618 28.66 -51.46 36.99
N LEU A 619 28.12 -51.19 38.19
CA LEU A 619 28.53 -51.88 39.41
C LEU A 619 28.20 -53.37 39.37
N ILE A 620 26.99 -53.75 38.90
CA ILE A 620 26.59 -55.16 38.72
C ILE A 620 27.50 -55.85 37.73
N MET A 621 27.83 -55.19 36.61
CA MET A 621 28.72 -55.73 35.60
C MET A 621 30.14 -55.94 36.14
N LEU A 622 30.67 -54.98 36.91
CA LEU A 622 31.94 -55.11 37.62
C LEU A 622 31.92 -56.25 38.65
N ILE A 623 30.83 -56.44 39.38
CA ILE A 623 30.65 -57.56 40.32
C ILE A 623 30.65 -58.89 39.56
N PHE A 624 29.99 -58.97 38.40
CA PHE A 624 30.02 -60.17 37.55
C PHE A 624 31.42 -60.49 37.00
N PHE A 625 32.23 -59.47 36.70
CA PHE A 625 33.63 -59.65 36.29
C PHE A 625 34.58 -59.97 37.45
N LEU A 626 34.25 -59.59 38.69
CA LEU A 626 35.05 -59.81 39.89
C LEU A 626 34.65 -61.09 40.67
N LEU A 627 33.54 -61.73 40.31
CA LEU A 627 33.18 -63.04 40.84
C LEU A 627 34.15 -64.11 40.28
N PRO A 628 34.91 -64.81 41.14
CA PRO A 628 35.83 -65.85 40.68
C PRO A 628 35.02 -66.96 40.02
N THR A 629 35.41 -67.33 38.79
CA THR A 629 34.92 -68.52 38.10
C THR A 629 35.11 -69.73 39.01
N ARG A 630 34.01 -70.23 39.58
CA ARG A 630 34.05 -71.44 40.41
C ARG A 630 34.35 -72.64 39.52
N ALA A 631 35.52 -73.20 39.78
CA ALA A 631 36.07 -74.51 39.47
C ALA A 631 35.21 -75.46 38.60
N LYS A 632 35.88 -75.96 37.55
CA LYS A 632 35.49 -77.13 36.74
C LYS A 632 34.98 -78.29 37.63
N PRO A 633 33.85 -78.94 37.29
CA PRO A 633 33.50 -80.22 37.89
C PRO A 633 34.47 -81.29 37.40
N THR A 634 34.93 -82.11 38.33
CA THR A 634 35.69 -83.34 38.10
C THR A 634 34.78 -84.33 37.37
N ILE A 635 35.25 -84.86 36.24
CA ILE A 635 34.59 -85.95 35.51
C ILE A 635 34.70 -87.21 36.37
N VAL A 636 33.56 -87.76 36.76
CA VAL A 636 33.43 -89.13 37.27
C VAL A 636 32.68 -89.90 36.19
N ASP A 637 33.34 -90.93 35.66
CA ASP A 637 32.73 -91.99 34.86
C ASP A 637 31.67 -92.70 35.69
N ASP A 638 30.47 -92.83 35.13
CA ASP A 638 29.56 -93.93 35.45
C ASP A 638 28.73 -94.25 34.19
N ASP A 639 29.23 -95.24 33.44
CA ASP A 639 28.41 -96.16 32.67
C ASP A 639 27.47 -96.90 33.62
N ALA A 640 26.16 -96.66 33.55
CA ALA A 640 25.12 -97.67 33.80
C ALA A 640 23.69 -97.11 33.67
N LEU A 641 22.93 -97.70 32.73
CA LEU A 641 21.56 -98.26 32.91
C LEU A 641 20.43 -97.25 33.30
N ILE A 642 19.19 -97.25 32.81
CA ILE A 642 18.29 -98.11 32.01
C ILE A 642 17.02 -97.23 31.76
N GLU A 643 16.27 -97.53 30.68
CA GLU A 643 14.81 -97.35 30.40
C GLU A 643 13.98 -96.42 31.34
N GLU A 644 13.09 -95.54 30.86
CA GLU A 644 12.01 -95.72 29.87
C GLU A 644 11.50 -94.34 29.39
#